data_AF-A0A7V7K1G0-F1
#
_entry.id   AF-A0A7V7K1G0-F1
#
_cell.length_a   1.000
_cell.length_b   1.000
_cell.length_c   1.000
_cell.angle_alpha   90.00
_cell.angle_beta   90.00
_cell.angle_gamma   90.00
#
_symmetry.space_group_name_H-M   'P 1'
#
loop_
_entity.id
_entity.type
_entity.pdbx_description
1 polymer ?
#
loop_
_entity_poly.entity_id
_entity_poly.type
_entity_poly.pdbx_seq_one_letter_code
_entity_poly.pdbx_strand_id
1 'polypeptide(L)'
;MKESIQSAVLAIRPLRYQGEQILKKQWPDFLISFKKLLIQIGREAKDSTDELLLLDYDHPYTALVSFLESLDLIKKQKWKQEWGPIPVQVIFHLHKKKEPPPLFRDSTASLWSALQAEALYVTRVLKLQWVQLFADKNLPVYQFVDGEEGLARLTFSGDLSQLKREKLLPSRYLAGQGTNKECFYCGMSNHVPSKCPTKMMDMETRGISLVGYLPFSEIDAHFQKVFTHQKKMEDLLGSNIGVAEIRKHPALQVFLAYFDVYLVYQARFLGYIAFSVHPAWDGSGKIDRVKIDSRNLHTGLDCLRVGQYKEAYELMVVENQTIAGKQFYATVGQAFIALERGRWADMGQFLQLAIGMASTEKEKIYISLLLSRYHSLSGHPWKAEEIIQSVANLYIDCQEVLYRKIQTMVDDGLGQQALQLLRKLAGGDRQYFMAILFDPALMPVTDMTESMLSALVQVKQKEARESLATAQSDYAELKNWFACEDEDLQTNLKVLVNLEEQFARRSLYDVIDVVERSKALSMGSSRLRENKLDELNSQVDEAVLTWDKFNNYWHGYPYKSFFGRFQGCLLAGKRKLVEARSVAGENLGEARKRKKLGLSYIDTARSMVDHMQKLKVVFDTLKIFGKKLIKAELILTGVMLLIFPLITVLLADQLSPRLVMLASDSVFKRECLFVANLLVAPFFAFAATLRAVSK
;
A
#
# COMPACT_ATOMS: atom_id res chain seq x y z
N MET A 1 2.08 -21.88 -16.83
CA MET A 1 3.17 -22.88 -16.94
C MET A 1 3.78 -23.03 -15.55
N LYS A 2 3.68 -24.17 -14.88
CA LYS A 2 4.26 -24.34 -13.53
C LYS A 2 5.78 -24.34 -13.66
N GLU A 3 6.44 -23.26 -13.26
CA GLU A 3 7.91 -23.22 -13.12
C GLU A 3 8.34 -24.38 -12.23
N SER A 4 9.04 -25.36 -12.80
CA SER A 4 9.73 -26.35 -12.00
C SER A 4 10.76 -25.60 -11.18
N ILE A 5 10.68 -25.65 -9.85
CA ILE A 5 11.71 -25.09 -8.97
C ILE A 5 13.03 -25.78 -9.33
N GLN A 6 13.90 -25.08 -10.03
CA GLN A 6 15.25 -25.52 -10.38
C GLN A 6 16.19 -25.04 -9.29
N SER A 7 17.05 -25.91 -8.77
CA SER A 7 18.12 -25.54 -7.82
C SER A 7 19.47 -25.70 -8.50
N ALA A 8 20.47 -24.97 -8.03
CA ALA A 8 21.82 -25.08 -8.55
C ALA A 8 22.68 -25.91 -7.60
N VAL A 9 23.48 -26.82 -8.15
CA VAL A 9 24.39 -27.69 -7.38
C VAL A 9 25.80 -27.34 -7.77
N LEU A 10 26.61 -27.01 -6.78
CA LEU A 10 28.05 -26.85 -6.92
C LEU A 10 28.74 -28.07 -6.32
N ALA A 11 29.42 -28.84 -7.16
CA ALA A 11 30.19 -30.00 -6.76
C ALA A 11 31.68 -29.66 -6.81
N ILE A 12 32.36 -29.78 -5.69
CA ILE A 12 33.78 -29.44 -5.55
C ILE A 12 34.52 -30.68 -5.06
N ARG A 13 35.45 -31.19 -5.87
CA ARG A 13 36.33 -32.31 -5.51
C ARG A 13 37.71 -31.77 -5.12
N PRO A 14 38.11 -31.86 -3.84
CA PRO A 14 39.46 -31.48 -3.43
C PRO A 14 40.50 -32.50 -3.92
N LEU A 15 41.57 -32.03 -4.56
CA LEU A 15 42.70 -32.86 -4.98
C LEU A 15 43.71 -32.96 -3.83
N ARG A 16 43.45 -33.87 -2.89
CA ARG A 16 44.18 -33.96 -1.61
C ARG A 16 45.70 -34.05 -1.77
N TYR A 17 46.18 -34.93 -2.64
CA TYR A 17 47.61 -35.14 -2.84
C TYR A 17 48.32 -33.84 -3.29
N GLN A 18 47.78 -33.15 -4.29
CA GLN A 18 48.31 -31.88 -4.78
C GLN A 18 48.22 -30.78 -3.72
N GLY A 19 47.11 -30.70 -2.99
CA GLY A 19 46.92 -29.73 -1.90
C GLY A 19 47.89 -29.92 -0.74
N GLU A 20 48.14 -31.17 -0.34
CA GLU A 20 49.10 -31.54 0.70
C GLU A 20 50.55 -31.32 0.26
N GLN A 21 50.87 -31.44 -1.03
CA GLN A 21 52.21 -31.07 -1.52
C GLN A 21 52.48 -29.57 -1.35
N ILE A 22 51.46 -28.71 -1.54
CA ILE A 22 51.60 -27.26 -1.47
C ILE A 22 51.51 -26.75 -0.03
N LEU A 23 50.42 -27.08 0.68
CA LEU A 23 50.11 -26.57 2.03
C LEU A 23 50.49 -27.52 3.18
N LYS A 24 50.95 -28.74 2.87
CA LYS A 24 51.33 -29.76 3.87
C LYS A 24 50.19 -29.96 4.88
N LYS A 25 50.52 -29.89 6.18
CA LYS A 25 49.56 -30.07 7.29
C LYS A 25 48.45 -29.00 7.36
N GLN A 26 48.57 -27.90 6.61
CA GLN A 26 47.57 -26.82 6.62
C GLN A 26 46.47 -27.03 5.56
N TRP A 27 46.58 -28.05 4.69
CA TRP A 27 45.58 -28.34 3.67
C TRP A 27 44.17 -28.63 4.23
N PRO A 28 44.00 -29.45 5.29
CA PRO A 28 42.68 -29.67 5.89
C PRO A 28 42.05 -28.39 6.43
N ASP A 29 42.82 -27.56 7.12
CA ASP A 29 42.35 -26.27 7.67
C ASP A 29 41.93 -25.29 6.56
N PHE A 30 42.65 -25.31 5.44
CA PHE A 30 42.29 -24.55 4.25
C PHE A 30 40.93 -25.00 3.70
N LEU A 31 40.72 -26.31 3.51
CA LEU A 31 39.45 -26.85 3.01
C LEU A 31 38.29 -26.59 3.96
N ILE A 32 38.49 -26.72 5.27
CA ILE A 32 37.47 -26.37 6.28
C ILE A 32 37.09 -24.90 6.17
N SER A 33 38.07 -24.01 5.99
CA SER A 33 37.83 -22.57 5.84
C SER A 33 37.07 -22.26 4.55
N PHE A 34 37.48 -22.88 3.43
CA PHE A 34 36.83 -22.69 2.14
C PHE A 34 35.39 -23.23 2.14
N LYS A 35 35.18 -24.42 2.70
CA LYS A 35 33.86 -25.02 2.92
C LYS A 35 32.96 -24.11 3.76
N LYS A 36 33.47 -23.54 4.86
CA LYS A 36 32.72 -22.59 5.70
C LYS A 36 32.26 -21.38 4.91
N LEU A 37 33.11 -20.79 4.07
CA LEU A 37 32.73 -19.65 3.22
C LEU A 37 31.60 -20.00 2.25
N LEU A 38 31.65 -21.18 1.64
CA LEU A 38 30.62 -21.62 0.71
C LEU A 38 29.27 -21.92 1.39
N ILE A 39 29.29 -22.51 2.60
CA ILE A 39 28.10 -22.85 3.40
C ILE A 39 27.43 -21.62 4.03
N GLN A 40 28.11 -20.48 4.12
CA GLN A 40 27.46 -19.23 4.56
C GLN A 40 26.26 -18.86 3.67
N ILE A 41 26.25 -19.33 2.42
CA ILE A 41 25.25 -18.99 1.41
C ILE A 41 24.55 -20.24 0.89
N GLY A 42 25.33 -21.29 0.58
CA GLY A 42 24.83 -22.58 0.10
C GLY A 42 24.41 -23.50 1.25
N ARG A 43 23.57 -24.48 0.93
CA ARG A 43 23.23 -25.56 1.86
C ARG A 43 24.05 -26.78 1.50
N GLU A 44 24.80 -27.30 2.46
CA GLU A 44 25.52 -28.56 2.25
C GLU A 44 24.52 -29.71 2.06
N ALA A 45 24.68 -30.46 0.98
CA ALA A 45 23.82 -31.61 0.68
C ALA A 45 24.13 -32.76 1.65
N LYS A 46 23.13 -33.59 1.94
CA LYS A 46 23.27 -34.71 2.90
C LYS A 46 24.28 -35.77 2.44
N ASP A 47 24.50 -35.88 1.14
CA ASP A 47 25.44 -36.79 0.49
C ASP A 47 26.82 -36.15 0.24
N SER A 48 27.07 -34.95 0.77
CA SER A 48 28.40 -34.31 0.76
C SER A 48 29.39 -35.09 1.63
N THR A 49 30.63 -35.22 1.17
CA THR A 49 31.73 -35.93 1.86
C THR A 49 33.02 -35.10 1.84
N ASP A 50 34.04 -35.50 2.60
CA ASP A 50 35.34 -34.83 2.58
C ASP A 50 36.12 -35.04 1.25
N GLU A 51 35.68 -35.96 0.40
CA GLU A 51 36.26 -36.19 -0.94
C GLU A 51 35.47 -35.46 -2.03
N LEU A 52 34.21 -35.14 -1.77
CA LEU A 52 33.33 -34.44 -2.70
C LEU A 52 32.35 -33.56 -1.93
N LEU A 53 32.58 -32.26 -1.98
CA LEU A 53 31.71 -31.27 -1.37
C LEU A 53 30.55 -30.96 -2.32
N LEU A 54 29.33 -31.14 -1.83
CA LEU A 54 28.10 -30.87 -2.58
C LEU A 54 27.31 -29.75 -1.90
N LEU A 55 27.06 -28.67 -2.65
CA LEU A 55 26.38 -27.48 -2.14
C LEU A 55 25.18 -27.13 -3.03
N ASP A 56 24.01 -27.05 -2.40
CA ASP A 56 22.75 -26.66 -3.03
C ASP A 56 22.49 -25.17 -2.83
N TYR A 57 22.12 -24.50 -3.93
CA TYR A 57 21.75 -23.09 -3.97
C TYR A 57 20.37 -22.92 -4.61
N ASP A 58 19.65 -21.89 -4.16
CA ASP A 58 18.31 -21.59 -4.66
C ASP A 58 18.35 -21.03 -6.10
N HIS A 59 19.46 -20.43 -6.52
CA HIS A 59 19.61 -19.85 -7.86
C HIS A 59 21.04 -20.02 -8.41
N PRO A 60 21.21 -20.30 -9.72
CA PRO A 60 22.53 -20.46 -10.35
C PRO A 60 23.47 -19.25 -10.20
N TYR A 61 22.96 -18.03 -10.40
CA TYR A 61 23.75 -16.81 -10.21
C TYR A 61 24.38 -16.74 -8.80
N THR A 62 23.61 -17.08 -7.77
CA THR A 62 24.10 -17.07 -6.38
C THR A 62 25.19 -18.10 -6.16
N ALA A 63 25.05 -19.31 -6.72
CA ALA A 63 26.08 -20.35 -6.64
C ALA A 63 27.39 -19.90 -7.32
N LEU A 64 27.30 -19.33 -8.53
CA LEU A 64 28.44 -18.85 -9.29
C LEU A 64 29.20 -17.76 -8.52
N VAL A 65 28.49 -16.72 -8.07
CA VAL A 65 29.11 -15.59 -7.38
C VAL A 65 29.64 -16.03 -6.01
N SER A 66 28.89 -16.86 -5.26
CA SER A 66 29.35 -17.45 -3.99
C SER A 66 30.68 -18.19 -4.17
N PHE A 67 30.81 -18.99 -5.22
CA PHE A 67 32.05 -19.72 -5.51
C PHE A 67 33.20 -18.76 -5.82
N LEU A 68 33.01 -17.83 -6.76
CA LEU A 68 34.05 -16.90 -7.19
C LEU A 68 34.51 -15.98 -6.06
N GLU A 69 33.59 -15.43 -5.26
CA GLU A 69 33.92 -14.59 -4.10
C GLU A 69 34.65 -15.39 -3.00
N SER A 70 34.19 -16.61 -2.70
CA SER A 70 34.83 -17.47 -1.69
C SER A 70 36.25 -17.85 -2.13
N LEU A 71 36.43 -18.10 -3.42
CA LEU A 71 37.72 -18.44 -4.03
C LEU A 71 38.68 -17.24 -3.97
N ASP A 72 38.22 -16.03 -4.34
CA ASP A 72 39.03 -14.81 -4.24
C ASP A 72 39.41 -14.49 -2.78
N LEU A 73 38.45 -14.61 -1.86
CA LEU A 73 38.67 -14.35 -0.44
C LEU A 73 39.67 -15.33 0.17
N ILE A 74 39.49 -16.64 -0.06
CA ILE A 74 40.41 -17.64 0.50
C ILE A 74 41.80 -17.52 -0.12
N LYS A 75 41.89 -17.12 -1.39
CA LYS A 75 43.18 -16.84 -2.04
C LYS A 75 43.90 -15.70 -1.35
N LYS A 76 43.24 -14.56 -1.14
CA LYS A 76 43.82 -13.40 -0.44
C LYS A 76 44.27 -13.72 0.98
N GLN A 77 43.58 -14.64 1.66
CA GLN A 77 43.89 -14.98 3.05
C GLN A 77 44.97 -16.05 3.20
N LYS A 78 44.95 -17.09 2.35
CA LYS A 78 45.68 -18.35 2.61
C LYS A 78 46.42 -18.91 1.39
N TRP A 79 46.41 -18.25 0.23
CA TRP A 79 47.04 -18.75 -1.00
C TRP A 79 48.04 -17.75 -1.58
N LYS A 80 49.18 -18.23 -2.08
CA LYS A 80 50.16 -17.39 -2.79
C LYS A 80 50.00 -17.57 -4.29
N GLN A 81 50.10 -16.48 -5.04
CA GLN A 81 49.95 -16.48 -6.50
C GLN A 81 50.98 -17.41 -7.19
N GLU A 82 52.17 -17.55 -6.62
CA GLU A 82 53.27 -18.41 -7.09
C GLU A 82 52.93 -19.92 -7.08
N TRP A 83 51.95 -20.35 -6.27
CA TRP A 83 51.57 -21.76 -6.15
C TRP A 83 50.65 -22.24 -7.28
N GLY A 84 50.26 -21.34 -8.19
CA GLY A 84 49.36 -21.68 -9.29
C GLY A 84 47.91 -21.88 -8.82
N PRO A 85 47.11 -22.67 -9.56
CA PRO A 85 45.70 -22.84 -9.26
C PRO A 85 45.48 -23.64 -7.97
N ILE A 86 44.40 -23.33 -7.26
CA ILE A 86 43.97 -24.11 -6.09
C ILE A 86 43.60 -25.52 -6.57
N PRO A 87 44.11 -26.59 -5.92
CA PRO A 87 43.91 -27.97 -6.34
C PRO A 87 42.50 -28.47 -5.95
N VAL A 88 41.49 -27.92 -6.61
CA VAL A 88 40.08 -28.29 -6.51
C VAL A 88 39.48 -28.40 -7.91
N GLN A 89 38.66 -29.40 -8.16
CA GLN A 89 37.90 -29.52 -9.41
C GLN A 89 36.46 -29.13 -9.17
N VAL A 90 35.83 -28.42 -10.10
CA VAL A 90 34.54 -27.79 -9.86
C VAL A 90 33.57 -28.06 -11.00
N ILE A 91 32.40 -28.62 -10.66
CA ILE A 91 31.29 -28.82 -11.57
C ILE A 91 30.08 -28.03 -11.07
N PHE A 92 29.43 -27.35 -12.00
CA PHE A 92 28.27 -26.53 -11.76
C PHE A 92 27.08 -27.04 -12.56
N HIS A 93 26.01 -27.37 -11.85
CA HIS A 93 24.87 -28.09 -12.38
C HIS A 93 23.55 -27.42 -12.02
N LEU A 94 22.60 -27.53 -12.94
CA LEU A 94 21.22 -27.13 -12.73
C LEU A 94 20.38 -28.38 -12.44
N HIS A 95 20.00 -28.55 -11.18
CA HIS A 95 19.25 -29.71 -10.73
C HIS A 95 17.74 -29.48 -10.88
N LYS A 96 17.06 -30.50 -11.42
CA LYS A 96 15.60 -30.58 -11.43
C LYS A 96 15.15 -31.71 -10.50
N LYS A 97 14.18 -31.42 -9.64
CA LYS A 97 13.66 -32.35 -8.59
C LYS A 97 13.26 -33.76 -9.05
N LYS A 98 13.10 -34.02 -10.35
CA LYS A 98 12.69 -35.31 -10.91
C LYS A 98 13.80 -36.01 -11.72
N GLU A 99 14.99 -35.43 -11.81
CA GLU A 99 16.11 -36.04 -12.52
C GLU A 99 16.91 -36.97 -11.60
N PRO A 100 17.40 -38.11 -12.10
CA PRO A 100 18.30 -38.97 -11.32
C PRO A 100 19.56 -38.20 -10.91
N PRO A 101 20.23 -38.62 -9.82
CA PRO A 101 21.46 -37.97 -9.39
C PRO A 101 22.49 -38.04 -10.53
N PRO A 102 23.12 -36.92 -10.89
CA PRO A 102 24.09 -36.88 -11.96
C PRO A 102 25.37 -37.62 -11.56
N LEU A 103 26.06 -38.22 -12.55
CA LEU A 103 27.24 -39.07 -12.36
C LEU A 103 28.36 -38.40 -11.54
N PHE A 104 28.47 -37.07 -11.58
CA PHE A 104 29.48 -36.35 -10.82
C PHE A 104 29.29 -36.41 -9.30
N ARG A 105 28.12 -36.84 -8.81
CA ARG A 105 27.90 -37.04 -7.36
C ARG A 105 28.69 -38.23 -6.80
N ASP A 106 29.29 -39.04 -7.66
CA ASP A 106 30.29 -40.05 -7.29
C ASP A 106 31.71 -39.46 -7.44
N SER A 107 32.49 -39.47 -6.37
CA SER A 107 33.88 -38.97 -6.37
C SER A 107 34.81 -39.83 -7.24
N THR A 108 34.43 -41.07 -7.53
CA THR A 108 35.20 -42.03 -8.33
C THR A 108 34.86 -42.00 -9.82
N ALA A 109 33.86 -41.21 -10.22
CA ALA A 109 33.45 -41.11 -11.61
C ALA A 109 34.61 -40.66 -12.53
N SER A 110 34.74 -41.30 -13.69
CA SER A 110 35.79 -41.03 -14.68
C SER A 110 35.82 -39.58 -15.14
N LEU A 111 34.67 -38.90 -15.19
CA LEU A 111 34.57 -37.50 -15.60
C LEU A 111 35.48 -36.56 -14.79
N TRP A 112 35.76 -36.88 -13.53
CA TRP A 112 36.60 -36.03 -12.69
C TRP A 112 38.08 -36.05 -13.11
N SER A 113 38.57 -37.15 -13.70
CA SER A 113 39.98 -37.23 -14.10
C SER A 113 40.32 -36.29 -15.27
N ALA A 114 39.33 -35.93 -16.09
CA ALA A 114 39.48 -35.02 -17.21
C ALA A 114 39.45 -33.52 -16.82
N LEU A 115 39.13 -33.18 -15.56
CA LEU A 115 38.93 -31.79 -15.15
C LEU A 115 40.22 -31.12 -14.68
N GLN A 116 40.44 -29.90 -15.14
CA GLN A 116 41.55 -29.05 -14.68
C GLN A 116 41.27 -28.47 -13.29
N ALA A 117 42.33 -28.31 -12.49
CA ALA A 117 42.25 -27.66 -11.19
C ALA A 117 41.80 -26.19 -11.34
N GLU A 118 40.93 -25.75 -10.43
CA GLU A 118 40.33 -24.42 -10.34
C GLU A 118 39.45 -24.01 -11.53
N ALA A 119 39.34 -24.83 -12.57
CA ALA A 119 38.46 -24.55 -13.71
C ALA A 119 37.00 -24.89 -13.36
N LEU A 120 36.10 -23.99 -13.75
CA LEU A 120 34.66 -24.15 -13.56
C LEU A 120 34.03 -24.84 -14.76
N TYR A 121 33.52 -26.05 -14.58
CA TYR A 121 32.82 -26.80 -15.62
C TYR A 121 31.31 -26.74 -15.41
N VAL A 122 30.55 -26.48 -16.48
CA VAL A 122 29.09 -26.49 -16.44
C VAL A 122 28.55 -27.72 -17.14
N THR A 123 27.45 -28.26 -16.61
CA THR A 123 26.71 -29.34 -17.29
C THR A 123 25.95 -28.82 -18.52
N ARG A 124 25.70 -29.69 -19.51
CA ARG A 124 24.91 -29.35 -20.72
C ARG A 124 23.57 -28.69 -20.41
N VAL A 125 22.87 -29.15 -19.37
CA VAL A 125 21.56 -28.60 -18.97
C VAL A 125 21.68 -27.13 -18.56
N LEU A 126 22.68 -26.80 -17.75
CA LEU A 126 22.93 -25.42 -17.32
C LEU A 126 23.42 -24.55 -18.49
N LYS A 127 24.31 -25.07 -19.35
CA LYS A 127 24.79 -24.37 -20.55
C LYS A 127 23.63 -23.92 -21.46
N LEU A 128 22.66 -24.80 -21.72
CA LEU A 128 21.51 -24.50 -22.58
C LEU A 128 20.58 -23.43 -22.00
N GLN A 129 20.50 -23.30 -20.69
CA GLN A 129 19.62 -22.33 -20.01
C GLN A 129 20.38 -21.09 -19.54
N TRP A 130 21.69 -20.99 -19.81
CA TRP A 130 22.54 -19.93 -19.28
C TRP A 130 22.05 -18.53 -19.63
N VAL A 131 21.75 -18.26 -20.91
CA VAL A 131 21.30 -16.93 -21.35
C VAL A 131 20.01 -16.50 -20.63
N GLN A 132 19.07 -17.44 -20.44
CA GLN A 132 17.80 -17.15 -19.76
C GLN A 132 17.99 -16.93 -18.26
N LEU A 133 18.77 -17.79 -17.59
CA LEU A 133 18.99 -17.76 -16.15
C LEU A 133 19.82 -16.55 -15.69
N PHE A 134 20.55 -15.93 -16.62
CA PHE A 134 21.45 -14.82 -16.36
C PHE A 134 21.10 -13.55 -17.16
N ALA A 135 19.92 -13.48 -17.80
CA ALA A 135 19.53 -12.39 -18.70
C ALA A 135 19.57 -11.00 -18.03
N ASP A 136 19.13 -10.91 -16.76
CA ASP A 136 19.08 -9.67 -16.00
C ASP A 136 20.37 -9.38 -15.20
N LYS A 137 21.46 -10.10 -15.49
CA LYS A 137 22.72 -10.02 -14.73
C LYS A 137 23.83 -9.46 -15.62
N ASN A 138 24.56 -8.49 -15.08
CA ASN A 138 25.76 -7.95 -15.72
C ASN A 138 26.91 -8.96 -15.58
N LEU A 139 26.95 -9.95 -16.47
CA LEU A 139 28.07 -10.87 -16.57
C LEU A 139 29.20 -10.28 -17.43
N PRO A 140 30.47 -10.45 -17.03
CA PRO A 140 31.60 -10.27 -17.94
C PRO A 140 31.46 -11.16 -19.17
N VAL A 141 32.15 -10.79 -20.26
CA VAL A 141 32.22 -11.62 -21.47
C VAL A 141 32.68 -13.03 -21.09
N TYR A 142 31.89 -14.03 -21.49
CA TYR A 142 32.11 -15.42 -21.15
C TYR A 142 32.10 -16.30 -22.40
N GLN A 143 32.81 -17.43 -22.32
CA GLN A 143 32.86 -18.44 -23.35
C GLN A 143 32.76 -19.83 -22.74
N PHE A 144 32.04 -20.70 -23.44
CA PHE A 144 32.00 -22.13 -23.15
C PHE A 144 32.91 -22.86 -24.11
N VAL A 145 33.94 -23.51 -23.57
CA VAL A 145 34.78 -24.45 -24.33
C VAL A 145 34.25 -25.85 -24.05
N ASP A 146 33.70 -26.51 -25.07
CA ASP A 146 33.19 -27.88 -24.91
C ASP A 146 34.33 -28.81 -24.48
N GLY A 147 34.07 -29.57 -23.41
CA GLY A 147 34.96 -30.58 -22.88
C GLY A 147 34.40 -31.98 -23.08
N GLU A 148 35.07 -32.95 -22.47
CA GLU A 148 34.66 -34.35 -22.51
C GLU A 148 33.47 -34.63 -21.57
N GLU A 149 32.80 -35.77 -21.77
CA GLU A 149 31.73 -36.27 -20.87
C GLU A 149 30.53 -35.32 -20.68
N GLY A 150 30.23 -34.47 -21.67
CA GLY A 150 29.06 -33.58 -21.66
C GLY A 150 29.18 -32.36 -20.73
N LEU A 151 30.41 -32.02 -20.33
CA LEU A 151 30.76 -30.83 -19.58
C LEU A 151 31.36 -29.77 -20.51
N ALA A 152 31.11 -28.49 -20.22
CA ALA A 152 31.75 -27.37 -20.90
C ALA A 152 32.50 -26.51 -19.90
N ARG A 153 33.75 -26.19 -20.17
CA ARG A 153 34.54 -25.27 -19.35
C ARG A 153 34.04 -23.84 -19.56
N LEU A 154 33.63 -23.20 -18.47
CA LEU A 154 33.23 -21.80 -18.46
C LEU A 154 34.46 -20.93 -18.19
N THR A 155 34.71 -20.00 -19.10
CA THR A 155 35.81 -19.03 -18.99
C THR A 155 35.27 -17.61 -19.12
N PHE A 156 35.84 -16.69 -18.36
CA PHE A 156 35.52 -15.26 -18.43
C PHE A 156 36.75 -14.51 -18.93
N SER A 157 36.55 -13.56 -19.84
CA SER A 157 37.61 -12.71 -20.40
C SER A 157 37.63 -11.30 -19.83
N GLY A 158 36.69 -10.96 -18.93
CA GLY A 158 36.62 -9.66 -18.25
C GLY A 158 36.99 -9.71 -16.77
N ASP A 159 36.96 -8.55 -16.12
CA ASP A 159 37.24 -8.43 -14.69
C ASP A 159 36.12 -9.09 -13.85
N LEU A 160 36.48 -10.20 -13.21
CA LEU A 160 35.61 -10.95 -12.31
C LEU A 160 35.29 -10.19 -11.01
N SER A 161 36.02 -9.11 -10.70
CA SER A 161 35.75 -8.29 -9.51
C SER A 161 34.39 -7.58 -9.57
N GLN A 162 33.78 -7.50 -10.75
CA GLN A 162 32.43 -6.97 -10.97
C GLN A 162 31.33 -8.01 -10.69
N LEU A 163 31.64 -9.31 -10.70
CA LEU A 163 30.74 -10.37 -10.26
C LEU A 163 30.73 -10.44 -8.75
N LYS A 164 30.08 -9.47 -8.13
CA LYS A 164 29.82 -9.46 -6.70
C LYS A 164 28.34 -9.61 -6.42
N ARG A 165 28.03 -10.15 -5.25
CA ARG A 165 26.67 -10.09 -4.71
C ARG A 165 26.32 -8.63 -4.52
N GLU A 166 25.19 -8.22 -5.05
CA GLU A 166 24.59 -6.94 -4.73
C GLU A 166 24.16 -7.01 -3.25
N LYS A 167 24.88 -6.28 -2.41
CA LYS A 167 24.53 -6.11 -1.00
C LYS A 167 23.67 -4.84 -0.91
N LEU A 168 22.61 -4.89 -0.12
CA LEU A 168 21.71 -3.76 0.06
C LEU A 168 22.35 -2.66 0.91
N LEU A 169 23.17 -3.02 1.91
CA LEU A 169 23.89 -2.06 2.74
C LEU A 169 25.33 -2.52 3.07
N PRO A 170 26.25 -2.52 2.07
CA PRO A 170 27.65 -2.92 2.27
C PRO A 170 28.35 -2.20 3.42
N SER A 171 27.98 -0.95 3.70
CA SER A 171 28.69 -0.07 4.63
C SER A 171 28.23 -0.16 6.08
N ARG A 172 27.30 -1.08 6.37
CA ARG A 172 26.75 -1.30 7.72
C ARG A 172 27.83 -1.49 8.80
N TYR A 173 28.95 -2.12 8.44
CA TYR A 173 30.05 -2.38 9.37
C TYR A 173 30.64 -1.12 10.02
N LEU A 174 30.50 0.06 9.38
CA LEU A 174 31.03 1.32 9.88
C LEU A 174 30.48 1.70 11.26
N ALA A 175 29.22 1.34 11.55
CA ALA A 175 28.61 1.64 12.85
C ALA A 175 29.21 0.83 14.01
N GLY A 176 29.77 -0.36 13.71
CA GLY A 176 30.46 -1.22 14.69
C GLY A 176 31.93 -0.86 14.89
N GLN A 177 32.48 0.10 14.14
CA GLN A 177 33.89 0.47 14.25
C GLN A 177 34.13 1.41 15.45
N GLY A 178 35.02 0.99 16.35
CA GLY A 178 35.46 1.82 17.48
C GLY A 178 36.27 1.03 18.51
N THR A 179 36.87 1.74 19.44
CA THR A 179 37.74 1.16 20.48
C THR A 179 37.03 0.93 21.82
N ASN A 180 35.81 1.46 21.98
CA ASN A 180 35.03 1.26 23.20
C ASN A 180 34.23 -0.04 23.11
N LYS A 181 33.71 -0.50 24.26
CA LYS A 181 32.64 -1.50 24.28
C LYS A 181 31.40 -0.93 23.59
N GLU A 182 30.59 -1.82 23.02
CA GLU A 182 29.30 -1.45 22.43
C GLU A 182 28.46 -0.60 23.39
N CYS A 183 27.99 0.54 22.88
CA CYS A 183 27.16 1.47 23.65
C CYS A 183 25.79 0.85 23.94
N PHE A 184 25.41 0.86 25.22
CA PHE A 184 24.11 0.34 25.66
C PHE A 184 22.92 1.01 24.94
N TYR A 185 23.01 2.29 24.59
CA TYR A 185 21.89 3.02 23.98
C TYR A 185 21.69 2.78 22.49
N CYS A 186 22.76 2.59 21.72
CA CYS A 186 22.69 2.66 20.26
C CYS A 186 23.46 1.58 19.51
N GLY A 187 24.23 0.73 20.19
CA GLY A 187 24.98 -0.34 19.54
C GLY A 187 26.28 0.10 18.85
N MET A 188 26.67 1.37 18.93
CA MET A 188 27.96 1.85 18.38
C MET A 188 29.12 1.64 19.34
N SER A 189 30.33 1.48 18.81
CA SER A 189 31.56 1.27 19.61
C SER A 189 32.49 2.49 19.68
N ASN A 190 32.07 3.64 19.16
CA ASN A 190 32.92 4.84 19.03
C ASN A 190 32.75 5.87 20.16
N HIS A 191 31.79 5.68 21.07
CA HIS A 191 31.55 6.58 22.20
C HIS A 191 31.15 5.81 23.47
N VAL A 192 31.22 6.49 24.61
CA VAL A 192 30.69 6.01 25.89
C VAL A 192 29.23 6.45 26.06
N PRO A 193 28.38 5.73 26.84
CA PRO A 193 26.95 6.04 26.97
C PRO A 193 26.61 7.49 27.32
N SER A 194 27.44 8.15 28.15
CA SER A 194 27.25 9.57 28.53
C SER A 194 27.38 10.57 27.37
N LYS A 195 28.04 10.15 26.28
CA LYS A 195 28.25 10.93 25.04
C LYS A 195 27.42 10.39 23.87
N CYS A 196 26.39 9.59 24.14
CA CYS A 196 25.57 9.01 23.08
C CYS A 196 24.77 10.08 22.32
N PRO A 197 24.80 10.11 20.97
CA PRO A 197 24.02 11.06 20.17
C PRO A 197 22.51 11.01 20.43
N THR A 198 22.00 9.83 20.80
CA THR A 198 20.57 9.61 21.06
C THR A 198 20.03 10.43 22.25
N LYS A 199 20.92 10.99 23.08
CA LYS A 199 20.52 11.87 24.18
C LYS A 199 19.92 13.18 23.69
N MET A 200 20.25 13.63 22.49
CA MET A 200 19.69 14.84 21.90
C MET A 200 18.45 14.57 21.02
N MET A 201 18.01 13.31 20.93
CA MET A 201 16.86 12.91 20.12
C MET A 201 15.61 12.80 20.99
N ASP A 202 14.45 13.01 20.37
CA ASP A 202 13.13 12.81 20.95
C ASP A 202 12.40 11.65 20.24
N MET A 203 11.14 11.40 20.60
CA MET A 203 10.34 10.34 19.97
C MET A 203 9.77 10.71 18.60
N GLU A 204 9.77 12.00 18.25
CA GLU A 204 9.25 12.53 16.97
C GLU A 204 10.31 12.42 15.85
N THR A 205 11.59 12.43 16.24
CA THR A 205 12.78 12.29 15.39
C THR A 205 13.07 10.83 15.04
N ARG A 206 12.12 10.17 14.34
CA ARG A 206 12.31 8.81 13.79
C ARG A 206 12.69 8.86 12.32
N GLY A 207 13.73 8.11 11.96
CA GLY A 207 14.21 7.96 10.59
C GLY A 207 13.74 6.69 9.90
N ILE A 208 13.45 5.61 10.64
CA ILE A 208 13.16 4.28 10.06
C ILE A 208 11.88 4.25 9.19
N SER A 209 10.91 5.11 9.52
CA SER A 209 9.67 5.28 8.76
C SER A 209 9.84 6.12 7.49
N LEU A 210 10.95 6.84 7.37
CA LEU A 210 11.25 7.73 6.23
C LEU A 210 12.29 7.13 5.28
N VAL A 211 13.32 6.47 5.84
CA VAL A 211 14.46 5.97 5.07
C VAL A 211 14.07 4.92 4.03
N GLY A 212 12.99 4.17 4.26
CA GLY A 212 12.52 3.14 3.33
C GLY A 212 12.01 3.67 1.98
N TYR A 213 11.81 4.98 1.85
CA TYR A 213 11.50 5.66 0.58
C TYR A 213 12.74 6.06 -0.22
N LEU A 214 13.95 5.81 0.30
CA LEU A 214 15.20 6.01 -0.44
C LEU A 214 15.62 4.71 -1.16
N PRO A 215 16.21 4.79 -2.36
CA PRO A 215 16.86 3.63 -2.99
C PRO A 215 18.02 3.10 -2.13
N PHE A 216 18.25 1.78 -2.13
CA PHE A 216 19.31 1.16 -1.32
C PHE A 216 20.71 1.73 -1.58
N SER A 217 21.01 2.08 -2.84
CA SER A 217 22.28 2.73 -3.21
C SER A 217 22.44 4.12 -2.58
N GLU A 218 21.36 4.89 -2.49
CA GLU A 218 21.36 6.19 -1.81
C GLU A 218 21.49 6.02 -0.29
N ILE A 219 20.81 5.02 0.28
CA ILE A 219 20.93 4.68 1.70
C ILE A 219 22.39 4.37 2.03
N ASP A 220 23.05 3.48 1.28
CA ASP A 220 24.46 3.12 1.52
C ASP A 220 25.41 4.32 1.37
N ALA A 221 25.25 5.12 0.31
CA ALA A 221 26.06 6.32 0.10
C ALA A 221 25.90 7.33 1.24
N HIS A 222 24.67 7.55 1.70
CA HIS A 222 24.41 8.41 2.85
C HIS A 222 24.94 7.81 4.15
N PHE A 223 24.82 6.49 4.34
CA PHE A 223 25.34 5.77 5.50
C PHE A 223 26.85 5.96 5.61
N GLN A 224 27.60 5.71 4.53
CA GLN A 224 29.05 5.98 4.48
C GLN A 224 29.37 7.42 4.88
N LYS A 225 28.65 8.39 4.28
CA LYS A 225 28.89 9.81 4.52
C LYS A 225 28.65 10.21 5.98
N VAL A 226 27.55 9.77 6.59
CA VAL A 226 27.18 10.19 7.95
C VAL A 226 28.07 9.55 9.00
N PHE A 227 28.42 8.27 8.86
CA PHE A 227 29.27 7.59 9.84
C PHE A 227 30.76 7.95 9.68
N THR A 228 31.18 8.43 8.51
CA THR A 228 32.53 9.04 8.33
C THR A 228 32.59 10.46 8.91
N HIS A 229 31.48 11.19 8.94
CA HIS A 229 31.42 12.60 9.37
C HIS A 229 30.37 12.85 10.47
N GLN A 230 30.35 11.98 11.48
CA GLN A 230 29.29 11.90 12.48
C GLN A 230 29.04 13.23 13.22
N LYS A 231 30.11 13.95 13.59
CA LYS A 231 30.02 15.21 14.33
C LYS A 231 29.12 16.25 13.66
N LYS A 232 29.13 16.32 12.32
CA LYS A 232 28.26 17.25 11.57
C LYS A 232 26.78 16.91 11.74
N MET A 233 26.43 15.63 11.88
CA MET A 233 25.05 15.21 12.11
C MET A 233 24.63 15.45 13.57
N GLU A 234 25.55 15.26 14.52
CA GLU A 234 25.32 15.58 15.93
C GLU A 234 25.04 17.06 16.15
N ASP A 235 25.80 17.95 15.51
CA ASP A 235 25.61 19.40 15.59
C ASP A 235 24.21 19.82 15.06
N LEU A 236 23.73 19.15 14.00
CA LEU A 236 22.39 19.38 13.45
C LEU A 236 21.29 18.98 14.45
N LEU A 237 21.42 17.84 15.13
CA LEU A 237 20.43 17.39 16.12
C LEU A 237 20.29 18.35 17.30
N GLY A 238 21.36 19.06 17.67
CA GLY A 238 21.33 20.06 18.74
C GLY A 238 20.43 21.27 18.47
N SER A 239 19.90 21.42 17.25
CA SER A 239 19.14 22.61 16.81
C SER A 239 17.60 22.46 16.85
N ASN A 240 17.05 21.41 17.49
CA ASN A 240 15.60 21.11 17.52
C ASN A 240 14.96 21.05 16.12
N ILE A 241 15.40 20.07 15.32
CA ILE A 241 14.92 19.86 13.95
C ILE A 241 13.54 19.19 13.95
N GLY A 242 12.59 19.76 13.21
CA GLY A 242 11.25 19.18 13.06
C GLY A 242 11.15 18.10 11.98
N VAL A 243 10.08 17.28 12.00
CA VAL A 243 9.85 16.18 11.02
C VAL A 243 9.88 16.66 9.56
N ALA A 244 9.36 17.85 9.28
CA ALA A 244 9.34 18.43 7.92
C ALA A 244 10.75 18.74 7.38
N GLU A 245 11.68 19.08 8.27
CA GLU A 245 13.08 19.35 7.92
C GLU A 245 13.85 18.04 7.75
N ILE A 246 13.60 17.03 8.60
CA ILE A 246 14.18 15.69 8.45
C ILE A 246 13.87 15.12 7.06
N ARG A 247 12.63 15.29 6.57
CA ARG A 247 12.21 14.84 5.22
C ARG A 247 13.02 15.47 4.08
N LYS A 248 13.60 16.66 4.28
CA LYS A 248 14.42 17.35 3.27
C LYS A 248 15.89 16.93 3.31
N HIS A 249 16.30 16.16 4.31
CA HIS A 249 17.70 15.78 4.53
C HIS A 249 17.86 14.25 4.56
N PRO A 250 18.04 13.58 3.40
CA PRO A 250 18.22 12.12 3.33
C PRO A 250 19.34 11.57 4.22
N ALA A 251 20.46 12.30 4.34
CA ALA A 251 21.55 11.93 5.25
C ALA A 251 21.08 11.88 6.71
N LEU A 252 20.28 12.86 7.14
CA LEU A 252 19.72 12.88 8.50
C LEU A 252 18.70 11.75 8.72
N GLN A 253 17.90 11.40 7.70
CA GLN A 253 16.99 10.25 7.76
C GLN A 253 17.74 8.94 8.00
N VAL A 254 18.83 8.70 7.25
CA VAL A 254 19.68 7.52 7.41
C VAL A 254 20.35 7.51 8.80
N PHE A 255 20.84 8.66 9.25
CA PHE A 255 21.45 8.78 10.57
C PHE A 255 20.46 8.46 11.69
N LEU A 256 19.26 9.04 11.66
CA LEU A 256 18.20 8.76 12.64
C LEU A 256 17.69 7.31 12.57
N ALA A 257 17.53 6.76 11.37
CA ALA A 257 17.04 5.39 11.17
C ALA A 257 17.93 4.34 11.83
N TYR A 258 19.25 4.55 11.82
CA TYR A 258 20.17 3.68 12.54
C TYR A 258 19.88 3.64 14.05
N PHE A 259 19.63 4.80 14.67
CA PHE A 259 19.35 4.85 16.11
C PHE A 259 17.98 4.27 16.46
N ASP A 260 17.03 4.25 15.53
CA ASP A 260 15.72 3.64 15.78
C ASP A 260 15.80 2.13 15.98
N VAL A 261 16.83 1.45 15.46
CA VAL A 261 17.07 -0.01 15.66
C VAL A 261 17.15 -0.36 17.16
N TYR A 262 17.76 0.52 17.95
CA TYR A 262 17.97 0.34 19.38
C TYR A 262 17.07 1.25 20.23
N LEU A 263 15.98 1.77 19.67
CA LEU A 263 15.11 2.76 20.31
C LEU A 263 14.72 2.36 21.73
N VAL A 264 14.32 1.10 21.93
CA VAL A 264 13.86 0.59 23.23
C VAL A 264 14.89 0.74 24.34
N TYR A 265 16.18 0.84 24.04
CA TYR A 265 17.23 0.95 25.04
C TYR A 265 17.53 2.38 25.45
N GLN A 266 17.00 3.38 24.74
CA GLN A 266 17.39 4.78 24.84
C GLN A 266 16.62 5.54 25.93
N ALA A 267 17.25 6.59 26.49
CA ALA A 267 16.62 7.47 27.46
C ALA A 267 15.32 8.11 26.95
N ARG A 268 15.23 8.44 25.64
CA ARG A 268 14.00 8.95 25.03
C ARG A 268 12.83 7.97 25.11
N PHE A 269 13.10 6.68 24.98
CA PHE A 269 12.08 5.64 25.08
C PHE A 269 11.63 5.44 26.54
N LEU A 270 12.55 5.56 27.52
CA LEU A 270 12.17 5.58 28.95
C LEU A 270 11.16 6.69 29.26
N GLY A 271 11.40 7.90 28.75
CA GLY A 271 10.44 9.01 28.89
C GLY A 271 9.10 8.71 28.23
N TYR A 272 9.13 8.18 27.01
CA TYR A 272 7.92 7.77 26.29
C TYR A 272 7.09 6.76 27.07
N ILE A 273 7.66 5.63 27.45
CA ILE A 273 6.91 4.52 28.04
C ILE A 273 6.38 4.87 29.44
N ALA A 274 7.10 5.72 30.19
CA ALA A 274 6.68 6.19 31.50
C ALA A 274 5.42 7.08 31.44
N PHE A 275 5.29 7.87 30.38
CA PHE A 275 4.20 8.83 30.18
C PHE A 275 3.21 8.43 29.08
N SER A 276 3.36 7.25 28.49
CA SER A 276 2.40 6.71 27.53
C SER A 276 1.06 6.48 28.23
N VAL A 277 -0.01 6.95 27.58
CA VAL A 277 -1.40 6.75 28.03
C VAL A 277 -1.86 5.30 27.85
N HIS A 278 -1.11 4.48 27.11
CA HIS A 278 -1.44 3.09 26.86
C HIS A 278 -0.95 2.19 28.01
N PRO A 279 -1.84 1.32 28.55
CA PRO A 279 -1.46 0.38 29.61
C PRO A 279 -0.74 -0.87 29.07
N ALA A 280 -0.98 -1.22 27.80
CA ALA A 280 -0.34 -2.36 27.11
C ALA A 280 0.95 -1.92 26.40
N TRP A 281 1.77 -2.90 26.01
CA TRP A 281 2.97 -2.65 25.22
C TRP A 281 2.59 -2.13 23.82
N ASP A 282 2.92 -0.87 23.55
CA ASP A 282 2.71 -0.17 22.28
C ASP A 282 3.98 -0.13 21.39
N GLY A 283 5.11 -0.57 21.95
CA GLY A 283 6.37 -0.82 21.25
C GLY A 283 6.99 0.42 20.60
N SER A 284 7.87 0.19 19.62
CA SER A 284 8.51 1.24 18.83
C SER A 284 7.65 1.76 17.67
N GLY A 285 6.41 1.27 17.51
CA GLY A 285 5.59 1.49 16.31
C GLY A 285 4.73 2.76 16.33
N LYS A 286 4.41 3.32 17.50
CA LYS A 286 3.47 4.46 17.63
C LYS A 286 4.15 5.71 18.19
N ILE A 287 3.73 6.87 17.70
CA ILE A 287 4.07 8.20 18.24
C ILE A 287 2.78 8.75 18.85
N ASP A 288 2.35 8.18 19.97
CA ASP A 288 1.15 8.62 20.67
C ASP A 288 1.45 9.78 21.61
N ARG A 289 0.40 10.56 21.95
CA ARG A 289 0.52 11.67 22.90
C ARG A 289 0.83 11.13 24.29
N VAL A 290 1.93 11.59 24.88
CA VAL A 290 2.26 11.34 26.27
C VAL A 290 1.48 12.28 27.19
N LYS A 291 1.17 11.81 28.41
CA LYS A 291 0.58 12.64 29.47
C LYS A 291 1.57 12.75 30.62
N ILE A 292 2.15 13.93 30.78
CA ILE A 292 3.06 14.22 31.90
C ILE A 292 2.21 14.38 33.17
N ASP A 293 2.22 13.35 34.00
CA ASP A 293 1.51 13.24 35.28
C ASP A 293 2.47 13.21 36.49
N SER A 294 3.79 13.15 36.25
CA SER A 294 4.83 13.26 37.29
C SER A 294 5.93 14.26 36.90
N ARG A 295 6.01 15.36 37.65
CA ARG A 295 6.98 16.44 37.41
C ARG A 295 8.41 16.03 37.81
N ASN A 296 8.57 15.28 38.89
CA ASN A 296 9.89 14.86 39.37
C ASN A 296 10.54 13.91 38.37
N LEU A 297 9.80 12.90 37.90
CA LEU A 297 10.30 11.98 36.89
C LEU A 297 10.64 12.71 35.59
N HIS A 298 9.74 13.56 35.09
CA HIS A 298 9.96 14.29 33.84
C HIS A 298 11.23 15.16 33.91
N THR A 299 11.34 15.98 34.97
CA THR A 299 12.50 16.85 35.17
C THR A 299 13.78 16.02 35.39
N GLY A 300 13.69 14.91 36.11
CA GLY A 300 14.82 14.01 36.34
C GLY A 300 15.34 13.38 35.05
N LEU A 301 14.44 13.00 34.13
CA LEU A 301 14.81 12.49 32.81
C LEU A 301 15.44 13.58 31.94
N ASP A 302 14.95 14.83 32.02
CA ASP A 302 15.60 15.97 31.36
C ASP A 302 17.01 16.24 31.91
N CYS A 303 17.18 16.18 33.24
CA CYS A 303 18.50 16.30 33.87
C CYS A 303 19.45 15.17 33.41
N LEU A 304 18.97 13.92 33.34
CA LEU A 304 19.73 12.80 32.79
C LEU A 304 20.15 13.07 31.34
N ARG A 305 19.21 13.54 30.51
CA ARG A 305 19.42 13.88 29.10
C ARG A 305 20.56 14.89 28.92
N VAL A 306 20.65 15.93 29.76
CA VAL A 306 21.72 16.94 29.67
C VAL A 306 22.97 16.62 30.50
N GLY A 307 23.00 15.48 31.20
CA GLY A 307 24.15 15.03 32.00
C GLY A 307 24.25 15.62 33.41
N GLN A 308 23.17 16.22 33.92
CA GLN A 308 23.03 16.68 35.31
C GLN A 308 22.71 15.50 36.23
N TYR A 309 23.69 14.62 36.42
CA TYR A 309 23.47 13.32 37.08
C TYR A 309 23.08 13.39 38.55
N LYS A 310 23.54 14.43 39.27
CA LYS A 310 23.25 14.59 40.70
C LYS A 310 21.79 14.95 40.89
N GLU A 311 21.35 16.00 40.19
CA GLU A 311 19.98 16.52 40.20
C GLU A 311 19.01 15.44 39.68
N ALA A 312 19.39 14.76 38.59
CA ALA A 312 18.61 13.63 38.07
C ALA A 312 18.40 12.55 39.14
N TYR A 313 19.47 12.14 39.84
CA TYR A 313 19.40 11.09 40.86
C TYR A 313 18.52 11.51 42.05
N GLU A 314 18.67 12.73 42.55
CA GLU A 314 17.85 13.27 43.64
C GLU A 314 16.37 13.27 43.26
N LEU A 315 16.02 13.71 42.05
CA LEU A 315 14.65 13.70 41.55
C LEU A 315 14.08 12.27 41.41
N MET A 316 14.88 11.29 40.96
CA MET A 316 14.45 9.88 40.91
C MET A 316 14.20 9.31 42.31
N VAL A 317 15.03 9.68 43.30
CA VAL A 317 14.84 9.25 44.70
C VAL A 317 13.54 9.82 45.26
N VAL A 318 13.26 11.10 45.02
CA VAL A 318 12.01 11.74 45.44
C VAL A 318 10.81 11.06 44.77
N GLU A 319 10.90 10.75 43.48
CA GLU A 319 9.83 10.03 42.77
C GLU A 319 9.56 8.63 43.38
N ASN A 320 10.62 7.90 43.73
CA ASN A 320 10.50 6.60 44.39
C ASN A 320 9.80 6.68 45.75
N GLN A 321 9.95 7.80 46.47
CA GLN A 321 9.34 8.03 47.78
C GLN A 321 7.93 8.62 47.71
N THR A 322 7.51 9.09 46.54
CA THR A 322 6.21 9.76 46.35
C THR A 322 5.07 8.75 46.32
N ILE A 323 3.98 9.04 47.05
CA ILE A 323 2.76 8.23 47.03
C ILE A 323 2.16 8.28 45.62
N ALA A 324 1.89 7.10 45.04
CA ALA A 324 1.50 6.94 43.63
C ALA A 324 2.54 7.47 42.62
N GLY A 325 3.80 7.61 43.03
CA GLY A 325 4.91 7.90 42.13
C GLY A 325 5.21 6.75 41.17
N LYS A 326 5.86 7.06 40.06
CA LYS A 326 6.26 6.10 39.02
C LYS A 326 7.56 5.38 39.38
N GLN A 327 7.53 4.64 40.49
CA GLN A 327 8.73 4.07 41.13
C GLN A 327 9.55 3.14 40.21
N PHE A 328 8.87 2.32 39.40
CA PHE A 328 9.54 1.45 38.41
C PHE A 328 10.41 2.26 37.44
N TYR A 329 9.84 3.29 36.81
CA TYR A 329 10.53 4.11 35.81
C TYR A 329 11.63 4.98 36.43
N ALA A 330 11.42 5.49 37.65
CA ALA A 330 12.45 6.21 38.38
C ALA A 330 13.65 5.30 38.72
N THR A 331 13.40 4.05 39.11
CA THR A 331 14.45 3.05 39.36
C THR A 331 15.21 2.68 38.08
N VAL A 332 14.52 2.54 36.94
CA VAL A 332 15.19 2.40 35.63
C VAL A 332 16.01 3.64 35.28
N GLY A 333 15.51 4.84 35.60
CA GLY A 333 16.25 6.10 35.47
C GLY A 333 17.55 6.10 36.28
N GLN A 334 17.53 5.58 37.51
CA GLN A 334 18.73 5.40 38.34
C GLN A 334 19.73 4.43 37.70
N ALA A 335 19.26 3.35 37.07
CA ALA A 335 20.12 2.44 36.32
C ALA A 335 20.83 3.15 35.15
N PHE A 336 20.12 4.02 34.41
CA PHE A 336 20.70 4.82 33.33
C PHE A 336 21.71 5.87 33.84
N ILE A 337 21.45 6.50 34.98
CA ILE A 337 22.42 7.38 35.64
C ILE A 337 23.69 6.60 36.03
N ALA A 338 23.54 5.39 36.56
CA ALA A 338 24.67 4.52 36.90
C ALA A 338 25.48 4.12 35.65
N LEU A 339 24.79 3.73 34.57
CA LEU A 339 25.37 3.43 33.26
C LEU A 339 26.22 4.59 32.74
N GLU A 340 25.66 5.81 32.69
CA GLU A 340 26.37 6.97 32.15
C GLU A 340 27.58 7.40 33.00
N ARG A 341 27.57 7.06 34.30
CA ARG A 341 28.70 7.27 35.21
C ARG A 341 29.73 6.13 35.18
N GLY A 342 29.57 5.15 34.29
CA GLY A 342 30.46 3.98 34.20
C GLY A 342 30.32 2.99 35.36
N ARG A 343 29.27 3.12 36.19
CA ARG A 343 29.01 2.24 37.34
C ARG A 343 28.14 1.07 36.92
N TRP A 344 28.75 0.15 36.18
CA TRP A 344 28.05 -0.98 35.56
C TRP A 344 27.42 -1.94 36.59
N ALA A 345 28.08 -2.19 37.72
CA ALA A 345 27.54 -3.02 38.80
C ALA A 345 26.28 -2.40 39.42
N ASP A 346 26.31 -1.10 39.71
CA ASP A 346 25.16 -0.36 40.25
C ASP A 346 23.99 -0.36 39.26
N MET A 347 24.26 -0.22 37.96
CA MET A 347 23.22 -0.36 36.92
C MET A 347 22.52 -1.73 37.03
N GLY A 348 23.30 -2.81 37.13
CA GLY A 348 22.76 -4.15 37.32
C GLY A 348 21.87 -4.25 38.57
N GLN A 349 22.31 -3.69 39.70
CA GLN A 349 21.52 -3.67 40.94
C GLN A 349 20.19 -2.94 40.76
N PHE A 350 20.19 -1.75 40.17
CA PHE A 350 18.94 -1.01 39.93
C PHE A 350 18.00 -1.73 38.96
N LEU A 351 18.51 -2.40 37.91
CA LEU A 351 17.66 -3.20 37.02
C LEU A 351 17.06 -4.43 37.74
N GLN A 352 17.81 -5.06 38.65
CA GLN A 352 17.30 -6.15 39.49
C GLN A 352 16.26 -5.68 40.52
N LEU A 353 16.37 -4.46 41.02
CA LEU A 353 15.31 -3.85 41.83
C LEU A 353 14.06 -3.58 40.98
N ALA A 354 14.24 -3.01 39.79
CA ALA A 354 13.14 -2.66 38.90
C ALA A 354 12.30 -3.88 38.46
N ILE A 355 12.92 -5.05 38.21
CA ILE A 355 12.15 -6.26 37.86
C ILE A 355 11.22 -6.71 38.99
N GLY A 356 11.62 -6.52 40.26
CA GLY A 356 10.75 -6.78 41.42
C GLY A 356 9.59 -5.80 41.56
N MET A 357 9.67 -4.64 40.91
CA MET A 357 8.65 -3.59 40.92
C MET A 357 7.72 -3.64 39.70
N ALA A 358 8.10 -4.38 38.66
CA ALA A 358 7.37 -4.45 37.40
C ALA A 358 6.00 -5.11 37.61
N SER A 359 4.95 -4.31 37.54
CA SER A 359 3.58 -4.75 37.85
C SER A 359 2.76 -5.00 36.59
N THR A 360 2.94 -4.13 35.59
CA THR A 360 2.21 -4.17 34.32
C THR A 360 2.94 -4.99 33.26
N GLU A 361 2.20 -5.40 32.21
CA GLU A 361 2.78 -6.07 31.04
C GLU A 361 3.92 -5.26 30.42
N LYS A 362 3.68 -3.98 30.16
CA LYS A 362 4.67 -3.10 29.52
C LYS A 362 5.96 -2.97 30.35
N GLU A 363 5.85 -2.91 31.68
CA GLU A 363 7.00 -2.86 32.58
C GLU A 363 7.80 -4.17 32.54
N LYS A 364 7.12 -5.32 32.55
CA LYS A 364 7.74 -6.65 32.48
C LYS A 364 8.47 -6.87 31.17
N ILE A 365 7.87 -6.49 30.04
CA ILE A 365 8.52 -6.55 28.73
C ILE A 365 9.74 -5.61 28.71
N TYR A 366 9.56 -4.37 29.14
CA TYR A 366 10.62 -3.37 29.08
C TYR A 366 11.84 -3.77 29.91
N ILE A 367 11.65 -4.15 31.18
CA ILE A 367 12.76 -4.52 32.05
C ILE A 367 13.49 -5.77 31.54
N SER A 368 12.76 -6.71 30.94
CA SER A 368 13.35 -7.92 30.37
C SER A 368 14.24 -7.63 29.17
N LEU A 369 13.82 -6.70 28.28
CA LEU A 369 14.65 -6.22 27.19
C LEU A 369 15.93 -5.56 27.72
N LEU A 370 15.81 -4.65 28.72
CA LEU A 370 16.95 -3.98 29.33
C LEU A 370 17.93 -4.97 30.00
N LEU A 371 17.41 -5.91 30.79
CA LEU A 371 18.21 -6.93 31.47
C LEU A 371 18.91 -7.87 30.50
N SER A 372 18.26 -8.28 29.42
CA SER A 372 18.87 -9.08 28.36
C SER A 372 20.06 -8.35 27.73
N ARG A 373 19.88 -7.07 27.38
CA ARG A 373 20.98 -6.27 26.82
C ARG A 373 22.10 -6.07 27.83
N TYR A 374 21.77 -5.80 29.09
CA TYR A 374 22.75 -5.70 30.17
C TYR A 374 23.58 -6.98 30.28
N HIS A 375 22.95 -8.16 30.35
CA HIS A 375 23.66 -9.42 30.51
C HIS A 375 24.52 -9.80 29.28
N SER A 376 24.02 -9.55 28.08
CA SER A 376 24.77 -9.73 26.82
C SER A 376 26.03 -8.87 26.81
N LEU A 377 25.92 -7.57 27.09
CA LEU A 377 27.08 -6.65 27.16
C LEU A 377 28.00 -6.89 28.36
N SER A 378 27.50 -7.55 29.40
CA SER A 378 28.28 -7.96 30.58
C SER A 378 29.09 -9.24 30.35
N GLY A 379 29.01 -9.88 29.17
CA GLY A 379 29.66 -11.16 28.90
C GLY A 379 28.94 -12.37 29.49
N HIS A 380 27.64 -12.26 29.76
CA HIS A 380 26.79 -13.35 30.24
C HIS A 380 25.64 -13.66 29.26
N PRO A 381 25.93 -14.11 28.02
CA PRO A 381 24.92 -14.28 26.96
C PRO A 381 23.85 -15.31 27.32
N TRP A 382 24.21 -16.40 28.01
CA TRP A 382 23.26 -17.42 28.46
C TRP A 382 22.13 -16.85 29.33
N LYS A 383 22.46 -15.88 30.20
CA LYS A 383 21.46 -15.23 31.07
C LYS A 383 20.59 -14.26 30.28
N ALA A 384 21.16 -13.63 29.24
CA ALA A 384 20.39 -12.79 28.33
C ALA A 384 19.37 -13.61 27.53
N GLU A 385 19.75 -14.80 27.07
CA GLU A 385 18.87 -15.74 26.37
C GLU A 385 17.77 -16.28 27.30
N GLU A 386 18.11 -16.73 28.51
CA GLU A 386 17.13 -17.24 29.48
C GLU A 386 16.00 -16.23 29.76
N ILE A 387 16.37 -14.96 30.01
CA ILE A 387 15.42 -13.88 30.28
C ILE A 387 14.51 -13.66 29.07
N ILE A 388 15.07 -13.55 27.88
CA ILE A 388 14.28 -13.28 26.67
C ILE A 388 13.43 -14.45 26.28
N GLN A 389 13.94 -15.67 26.38
CA GLN A 389 13.19 -16.88 26.08
C GLN A 389 11.98 -17.02 27.01
N SER A 390 12.13 -16.70 28.30
CA SER A 390 11.01 -16.70 29.25
C SER A 390 9.91 -15.71 28.86
N VAL A 391 10.28 -14.52 28.40
CA VAL A 391 9.36 -13.44 28.04
C VAL A 391 8.74 -13.66 26.67
N ALA A 392 9.50 -14.21 25.71
CA ALA A 392 9.02 -14.55 24.36
C ALA A 392 7.93 -15.65 24.40
N ASN A 393 7.99 -16.55 25.37
CA ASN A 393 6.96 -17.57 25.55
C ASN A 393 5.64 -16.99 26.10
N LEU A 394 5.72 -15.88 26.85
CA LEU A 394 4.55 -15.20 27.42
C LEU A 394 3.94 -14.20 26.44
N TYR A 395 4.78 -13.52 25.64
CA TYR A 395 4.39 -12.44 24.74
C TYR A 395 4.81 -12.76 23.30
N ILE A 396 4.17 -13.77 22.71
CA ILE A 396 4.53 -14.36 21.41
C ILE A 396 4.47 -13.33 20.27
N ASP A 397 3.58 -12.35 20.36
CA ASP A 397 3.36 -11.34 19.32
C ASP A 397 4.16 -10.04 19.56
N CYS A 398 4.97 -9.97 20.62
CA CYS A 398 5.83 -8.81 20.87
C CYS A 398 7.05 -8.84 19.93
N GLN A 399 7.03 -8.00 18.91
CA GLN A 399 8.05 -7.97 17.86
C GLN A 399 9.44 -7.57 18.42
N GLU A 400 9.52 -6.66 19.40
CA GLU A 400 10.79 -6.25 19.99
C GLU A 400 11.45 -7.38 20.81
N VAL A 401 10.64 -8.17 21.53
CA VAL A 401 11.11 -9.36 22.25
C VAL A 401 11.56 -10.44 21.25
N LEU A 402 10.77 -10.68 20.21
CA LEU A 402 11.14 -11.61 19.15
C LEU A 402 12.43 -11.18 18.44
N TYR A 403 12.59 -9.88 18.18
CA TYR A 403 13.77 -9.34 17.54
C TYR A 403 15.00 -9.44 18.44
N ARG A 404 14.85 -9.19 19.74
CA ARG A 404 15.94 -9.40 20.70
C ARG A 404 16.34 -10.88 20.80
N LYS A 405 15.38 -11.80 20.75
CA LYS A 405 15.64 -13.25 20.70
C LYS A 405 16.45 -13.64 19.46
N ILE A 406 16.16 -13.02 18.32
CA ILE A 406 16.93 -13.24 17.10
C ILE A 406 18.38 -12.79 17.28
N GLN A 407 18.61 -11.63 17.89
CA GLN A 407 19.96 -11.13 18.14
C GLN A 407 20.75 -12.10 19.04
N THR A 408 20.15 -12.60 20.15
CA THR A 408 20.80 -13.57 21.03
C THR A 408 21.10 -14.90 20.31
N MET A 409 20.18 -15.39 19.47
CA MET A 409 20.42 -16.57 18.64
C MET A 409 21.58 -16.39 17.65
N VAL A 410 21.75 -15.19 17.09
CA VAL A 410 22.87 -14.88 16.19
C VAL A 410 24.20 -14.87 16.96
N ASP A 411 24.21 -14.26 18.15
CA ASP A 411 25.38 -14.26 19.05
C ASP A 411 25.81 -15.69 19.43
N ASP A 412 24.84 -16.59 19.65
CA ASP A 412 25.06 -18.01 19.96
C ASP A 412 25.41 -18.88 18.72
N GLY A 413 25.53 -18.28 17.53
CA GLY A 413 25.87 -18.99 16.29
C GLY A 413 24.70 -19.78 15.67
N LEU A 414 23.47 -19.59 16.14
CA LEU A 414 22.24 -20.24 15.65
C LEU A 414 21.61 -19.48 14.45
N GLY A 415 22.46 -18.94 13.57
CA GLY A 415 22.05 -18.05 12.47
C GLY A 415 20.99 -18.61 11.53
N GLN A 416 20.98 -19.92 11.27
CA GLN A 416 19.98 -20.58 10.41
C GLN A 416 18.57 -20.56 11.02
N GLN A 417 18.46 -20.77 12.33
CA GLN A 417 17.18 -20.70 13.01
C GLN A 417 16.69 -19.25 13.10
N ALA A 418 17.62 -18.32 13.40
CA ALA A 418 17.36 -16.89 13.42
C ALA A 418 16.83 -16.38 12.06
N LEU A 419 17.35 -16.90 10.94
CA LEU A 419 16.95 -16.48 9.59
C LEU A 419 15.46 -16.73 9.29
N GLN A 420 14.87 -17.80 9.83
CA GLN A 420 13.44 -18.08 9.64
C GLN A 420 12.56 -17.03 10.32
N LEU A 421 12.93 -16.63 11.54
CA LEU A 421 12.24 -15.59 12.30
C LEU A 421 12.47 -14.21 11.69
N LEU A 422 13.68 -13.91 11.24
CA LEU A 422 14.02 -12.68 10.51
C LEU A 422 13.14 -12.51 9.26
N ARG A 423 12.98 -13.58 8.47
CA ARG A 423 12.11 -13.55 7.27
C ARG A 423 10.66 -13.24 7.63
N LYS A 424 10.15 -13.81 8.73
CA LYS A 424 8.78 -13.55 9.20
C LYS A 424 8.61 -12.09 9.62
N LEU A 425 9.55 -11.54 10.39
CA LEU A 425 9.51 -10.14 10.82
C LEU A 425 9.61 -9.17 9.65
N ALA A 426 10.64 -9.31 8.80
CA ALA A 426 10.87 -8.43 7.65
C ALA A 426 9.72 -8.49 6.63
N GLY A 427 9.08 -9.64 6.46
CA GLY A 427 7.94 -9.81 5.57
C GLY A 427 6.62 -9.30 6.14
N GLY A 428 6.48 -9.26 7.47
CA GLY A 428 5.27 -8.82 8.17
C GLY A 428 5.25 -7.31 8.46
N ASP A 429 6.40 -6.71 8.75
CA ASP A 429 6.52 -5.28 9.01
C ASP A 429 7.72 -4.67 8.28
N ARG A 430 7.45 -3.66 7.45
CA ARG A 430 8.43 -2.94 6.67
C ARG A 430 9.46 -2.18 7.53
N GLN A 431 9.09 -1.77 8.74
CA GLN A 431 10.04 -1.15 9.67
C GLN A 431 11.08 -2.16 10.14
N TYR A 432 10.67 -3.39 10.41
CA TYR A 432 11.61 -4.46 10.78
C TYR A 432 12.50 -4.87 9.61
N PHE A 433 12.04 -4.80 8.36
CA PHE A 433 12.93 -4.92 7.21
C PHE A 433 14.09 -3.91 7.32
N MET A 434 13.77 -2.64 7.56
CA MET A 434 14.78 -1.59 7.69
C MET A 434 15.63 -1.78 8.95
N ALA A 435 15.05 -2.20 10.07
CA ALA A 435 15.80 -2.45 11.30
C ALA A 435 16.86 -3.54 11.07
N ILE A 436 16.45 -4.66 10.47
CA ILE A 436 17.31 -5.79 10.10
C ILE A 436 18.40 -5.36 9.12
N LEU A 437 18.08 -4.49 8.16
CA LEU A 437 19.05 -3.97 7.22
C LEU A 437 20.14 -3.16 7.93
N PHE A 438 19.76 -2.30 8.89
CA PHE A 438 20.68 -1.39 9.58
C PHE A 438 21.44 -2.02 10.76
N ASP A 439 20.97 -3.14 11.31
CA ASP A 439 21.47 -3.67 12.58
C ASP A 439 22.86 -4.33 12.47
N PRO A 440 23.89 -3.78 13.16
CA PRO A 440 25.22 -4.37 13.17
C PRO A 440 25.29 -5.69 13.95
N ALA A 441 24.34 -5.99 14.86
CA ALA A 441 24.31 -7.27 15.57
C ALA A 441 24.13 -8.47 14.61
N LEU A 442 23.61 -8.23 13.41
CA LEU A 442 23.42 -9.26 12.38
C LEU A 442 24.63 -9.45 11.46
N MET A 443 25.75 -8.76 11.72
CA MET A 443 26.98 -8.90 10.94
C MET A 443 27.53 -10.35 10.88
N PRO A 444 27.50 -11.17 11.95
CA PRO A 444 27.96 -12.57 11.88
C PRO A 444 27.22 -13.41 10.83
N VAL A 445 25.98 -13.03 10.51
CA VAL A 445 25.12 -13.68 9.51
C VAL A 445 24.81 -12.78 8.33
N THR A 446 25.66 -11.77 8.06
CA THR A 446 25.38 -10.68 7.11
C THR A 446 24.96 -11.19 5.74
N ASP A 447 25.64 -12.22 5.23
CA ASP A 447 25.41 -12.75 3.89
C ASP A 447 24.07 -13.48 3.78
N MET A 448 23.67 -14.20 4.84
CA MET A 448 22.35 -14.85 4.93
C MET A 448 21.24 -13.80 5.00
N THR A 449 21.44 -12.77 5.83
CA THR A 449 20.48 -11.67 6.01
C THR A 449 20.31 -10.87 4.72
N GLU A 450 21.39 -10.45 4.07
CA GLU A 450 21.38 -9.70 2.80
C GLU A 450 20.70 -10.49 1.68
N SER A 451 21.00 -11.79 1.56
CA SER A 451 20.36 -12.68 0.59
C SER A 451 18.84 -12.79 0.85
N MET A 452 18.45 -12.96 2.11
CA MET A 452 17.04 -13.06 2.51
C MET A 452 16.27 -11.76 2.26
N LEU A 453 16.83 -10.60 2.62
CA LEU A 453 16.23 -9.31 2.35
C LEU A 453 16.12 -9.03 0.85
N SER A 454 17.17 -9.34 0.07
CA SER A 454 17.17 -9.19 -1.39
C SER A 454 16.08 -10.04 -2.05
N ALA A 455 15.89 -11.27 -1.59
CA ALA A 455 14.82 -12.13 -2.07
C ALA A 455 13.43 -11.53 -1.77
N LEU A 456 13.22 -10.97 -0.57
CA LEU A 456 11.97 -10.28 -0.22
C LEU A 456 11.71 -9.06 -1.12
N VAL A 457 12.74 -8.26 -1.41
CA VAL A 457 12.65 -7.12 -2.33
C VAL A 457 12.22 -7.58 -3.71
N GLN A 458 12.85 -8.64 -4.25
CA GLN A 458 12.51 -9.16 -5.58
C GLN A 458 11.06 -9.66 -5.65
N VAL A 459 10.58 -10.36 -4.62
CA VAL A 459 9.18 -10.80 -4.52
C VAL A 459 8.25 -9.59 -4.54
N LYS A 460 8.54 -8.55 -3.75
CA LYS A 460 7.71 -7.34 -3.69
C LYS A 460 7.74 -6.53 -4.98
N GLN A 461 8.89 -6.44 -5.64
CA GLN A 461 9.00 -5.81 -6.96
C GLN A 461 8.19 -6.54 -8.03
N LYS A 462 8.19 -7.88 -8.01
CA LYS A 462 7.36 -8.69 -8.91
C LYS A 462 5.87 -8.45 -8.62
N GLU A 463 5.46 -8.51 -7.36
CA GLU A 463 4.08 -8.28 -6.94
C GLU A 463 3.59 -6.87 -7.32
N ALA A 464 4.45 -5.85 -7.17
CA ALA A 464 4.16 -4.47 -7.55
C ALA A 464 3.97 -4.33 -9.06
N ARG A 465 4.87 -4.93 -9.85
CA ARG A 465 4.79 -4.93 -11.32
C ARG A 465 3.50 -5.57 -11.81
N GLU A 466 3.14 -6.73 -11.26
CA GLU A 466 1.92 -7.45 -11.63
C GLU A 466 0.68 -6.64 -11.23
N SER A 467 0.63 -6.11 -10.01
CA SER A 467 -0.51 -5.33 -9.52
C SER A 467 -0.69 -4.02 -10.31
N LEU A 468 0.40 -3.34 -10.64
CA LEU A 468 0.39 -2.13 -11.45
C LEU A 468 -0.06 -2.42 -12.88
N ALA A 469 0.43 -3.49 -13.50
CA ALA A 469 0.00 -3.91 -14.84
C ALA A 469 -1.50 -4.23 -14.89
N THR A 470 -2.04 -4.89 -13.87
CA THR A 470 -3.49 -5.12 -13.75
C THR A 470 -4.25 -3.80 -13.67
N ALA A 471 -3.84 -2.89 -12.79
CA ALA A 471 -4.49 -1.58 -12.67
C ALA A 471 -4.41 -0.77 -13.97
N GLN A 472 -3.28 -0.83 -14.70
CA GLN A 472 -3.14 -0.20 -16.02
C GLN A 472 -4.12 -0.79 -17.04
N SER A 473 -4.26 -2.11 -17.08
CA SER A 473 -5.21 -2.79 -17.97
C SER A 473 -6.65 -2.40 -17.64
N ASP A 474 -7.04 -2.47 -16.37
CA ASP A 474 -8.39 -2.13 -15.91
C ASP A 474 -8.77 -0.69 -16.28
N TYR A 475 -7.85 0.26 -16.09
CA TYR A 475 -8.11 1.67 -16.42
C TYR A 475 -8.02 1.98 -17.92
N ALA A 476 -7.26 1.21 -18.70
CA ALA A 476 -7.30 1.31 -20.15
C ALA A 476 -8.68 0.85 -20.69
N GLU A 477 -9.21 -0.26 -20.19
CA GLU A 477 -10.56 -0.73 -20.49
C GLU A 477 -11.62 0.27 -20.04
N LEU A 478 -11.49 0.76 -18.79
CA LEU A 478 -12.43 1.73 -18.24
C LEU A 478 -12.45 3.04 -19.03
N LYS A 479 -11.27 3.55 -19.43
CA LYS A 479 -11.17 4.75 -20.28
C LYS A 479 -11.88 4.57 -21.62
N ASN A 480 -11.72 3.41 -22.25
CA ASN A 480 -12.43 3.07 -23.49
C ASN A 480 -13.95 2.98 -23.27
N TRP A 481 -14.37 2.41 -22.15
CA TRP A 481 -15.79 2.30 -21.77
C TRP A 481 -16.44 3.67 -21.52
N PHE A 482 -15.74 4.61 -20.86
CA PHE A 482 -16.25 5.96 -20.64
C PHE A 482 -16.45 6.73 -21.95
N ALA A 483 -15.50 6.66 -22.89
CA ALA A 483 -15.51 7.33 -24.20
C ALA A 483 -15.77 8.86 -24.18
N CYS A 484 -15.74 9.49 -23.01
CA CYS A 484 -15.90 10.92 -22.76
C CYS A 484 -15.17 11.28 -21.45
N GLU A 485 -14.92 12.56 -21.21
CA GLU A 485 -14.27 13.02 -19.98
C GLU A 485 -15.19 12.83 -18.76
N ASP A 486 -14.62 12.34 -17.66
CA ASP A 486 -15.28 12.17 -16.37
C ASP A 486 -14.28 12.47 -15.25
N GLU A 487 -14.68 13.25 -14.26
CA GLU A 487 -13.78 13.79 -13.21
C GLU A 487 -13.20 12.68 -12.32
N ASP A 488 -14.01 11.69 -11.96
CA ASP A 488 -13.61 10.56 -11.12
C ASP A 488 -12.56 9.71 -11.84
N LEU A 489 -12.78 9.47 -13.14
CA LEU A 489 -11.83 8.76 -14.00
C LEU A 489 -10.50 9.51 -14.08
N GLN A 490 -10.52 10.83 -14.32
CA GLN A 490 -9.29 11.62 -14.43
C GLN A 490 -8.50 11.66 -13.12
N THR A 491 -9.19 11.71 -11.98
CA THR A 491 -8.56 11.65 -10.66
C THR A 491 -7.82 10.33 -10.47
N ASN A 492 -8.47 9.21 -10.80
CA ASN A 492 -7.85 7.89 -10.67
C ASN A 492 -6.71 7.65 -11.69
N LEU A 493 -6.81 8.20 -12.91
CA LEU A 493 -5.71 8.15 -13.89
C LEU A 493 -4.48 8.92 -13.42
N LYS A 494 -4.66 10.08 -12.76
CA LYS A 494 -3.55 10.82 -12.13
C LYS A 494 -2.89 9.99 -11.01
N VAL A 495 -3.69 9.30 -10.20
CA VAL A 495 -3.16 8.38 -9.18
C VAL A 495 -2.34 7.27 -9.84
N LEU A 496 -2.83 6.67 -10.92
CA LEU A 496 -2.11 5.62 -11.66
C LEU A 496 -0.73 6.10 -12.16
N VAL A 497 -0.66 7.29 -12.77
CA VAL A 497 0.62 7.88 -13.22
C VAL A 497 1.57 8.11 -12.04
N ASN A 498 1.07 8.61 -10.92
CA ASN A 498 1.88 8.77 -9.72
C ASN A 498 2.43 7.42 -9.20
N LEU A 499 1.67 6.33 -9.32
CA LEU A 499 2.14 4.99 -8.94
C LEU A 499 3.24 4.48 -9.88
N GLU A 500 3.17 4.78 -11.17
CA GLU A 500 4.24 4.45 -12.14
C GLU A 500 5.53 5.17 -11.79
N GLU A 501 5.46 6.48 -11.49
CA GLU A 501 6.61 7.27 -11.05
C GLU A 501 7.18 6.76 -9.72
N GLN A 502 6.33 6.39 -8.77
CA GLN A 502 6.75 5.79 -7.49
C GLN A 502 7.47 4.45 -7.71
N PHE A 503 6.91 3.57 -8.54
CA PHE A 503 7.52 2.28 -8.84
C PHE A 503 8.91 2.44 -9.49
N ALA A 504 9.09 3.47 -10.33
CA ALA A 504 10.36 3.76 -10.99
C ALA A 504 11.50 4.13 -10.02
N ARG A 505 11.19 4.66 -8.82
CA ARG A 505 12.18 5.02 -7.80
C ARG A 505 12.85 3.80 -7.16
N ARG A 506 12.22 2.63 -7.22
CA ARG A 506 12.75 1.34 -6.71
C ARG A 506 13.13 1.33 -5.22
N SER A 507 12.59 2.25 -4.41
CA SER A 507 12.69 2.16 -2.96
C SER A 507 11.78 1.05 -2.43
N LEU A 508 12.08 0.48 -1.26
CA LEU A 508 11.26 -0.61 -0.72
C LEU A 508 9.85 -0.13 -0.40
N TYR A 509 9.71 1.02 0.27
CA TYR A 509 8.40 1.49 0.72
C TYR A 509 7.55 1.95 -0.47
N ASP A 510 8.13 2.58 -1.50
CA ASP A 510 7.39 2.87 -2.74
C ASP A 510 6.87 1.58 -3.38
N VAL A 511 7.69 0.53 -3.47
CA VAL A 511 7.28 -0.76 -4.04
C VAL A 511 6.12 -1.38 -3.25
N ILE A 512 6.17 -1.35 -1.91
CA ILE A 512 5.10 -1.87 -1.05
C ILE A 512 3.81 -1.03 -1.23
N ASP A 513 3.92 0.29 -1.20
CA ASP A 513 2.79 1.20 -1.37
C ASP A 513 2.14 1.03 -2.77
N VAL A 514 2.95 0.81 -3.81
CA VAL A 514 2.46 0.53 -5.18
C VAL A 514 1.65 -0.76 -5.22
N VAL A 515 2.06 -1.84 -4.52
CA VAL A 515 1.25 -3.07 -4.45
C VAL A 515 -0.13 -2.77 -3.89
N GLU A 516 -0.19 -2.15 -2.71
CA GLU A 516 -1.44 -1.90 -2.00
C GLU A 516 -2.36 -0.96 -2.77
N ARG A 517 -1.81 0.16 -3.25
CA ARG A 517 -2.58 1.19 -3.96
C ARG A 517 -3.02 0.73 -5.34
N SER A 518 -2.21 -0.03 -6.08
CA SER A 518 -2.63 -0.57 -7.38
C SER A 518 -3.78 -1.58 -7.23
N LYS A 519 -3.72 -2.46 -6.22
CA LYS A 519 -4.83 -3.37 -5.89
C LYS A 519 -6.10 -2.60 -5.50
N ALA A 520 -5.97 -1.56 -4.68
CA ALA A 520 -7.09 -0.69 -4.32
C ALA A 520 -7.69 0.02 -5.54
N LEU A 521 -6.84 0.49 -6.46
CA LEU A 521 -7.26 1.17 -7.67
C LEU A 521 -7.99 0.22 -8.63
N SER A 522 -7.47 -1.00 -8.81
CA SER A 522 -8.12 -2.08 -9.58
C SER A 522 -9.51 -2.41 -9.02
N MET A 523 -9.65 -2.62 -7.70
CA MET A 523 -10.97 -2.78 -7.08
C MET A 523 -11.88 -1.55 -7.26
N GLY A 524 -11.29 -0.35 -7.21
CA GLY A 524 -11.97 0.92 -7.43
C GLY A 524 -12.52 1.08 -8.86
N SER A 525 -11.89 0.45 -9.86
CA SER A 525 -12.33 0.50 -11.26
C SER A 525 -13.72 -0.13 -11.45
N SER A 526 -13.93 -1.32 -10.88
CA SER A 526 -15.20 -2.03 -10.90
C SER A 526 -16.29 -1.26 -10.16
N ARG A 527 -15.97 -0.70 -8.99
CA ARG A 527 -16.90 0.14 -8.22
C ARG A 527 -17.30 1.41 -8.97
N LEU A 528 -16.34 2.05 -9.64
CA LEU A 528 -16.63 3.25 -10.44
C LEU A 528 -17.56 2.90 -11.61
N ARG A 529 -17.32 1.77 -12.28
CA ARG A 529 -18.20 1.29 -13.37
C ARG A 529 -19.63 1.05 -12.89
N GLU A 530 -19.79 0.34 -11.77
CA GLU A 530 -21.10 0.06 -11.15
C GLU A 530 -21.83 1.35 -10.76
N ASN A 531 -21.16 2.24 -10.03
CA ASN A 531 -21.74 3.52 -9.61
C ASN A 531 -22.24 4.36 -10.80
N LYS A 532 -21.48 4.42 -11.91
CA LYS A 532 -21.87 5.20 -13.10
C LYS A 532 -23.00 4.53 -13.89
N LEU A 533 -23.07 3.20 -13.88
CA LEU A 533 -24.21 2.47 -14.46
C LEU A 533 -25.49 2.73 -13.67
N ASP A 534 -25.42 2.70 -12.34
CA ASP A 534 -26.56 2.97 -11.46
C ASP A 534 -27.03 4.42 -11.58
N GLU A 535 -26.09 5.37 -11.64
CA GLU A 535 -26.39 6.79 -11.86
C GLU A 535 -27.13 6.99 -13.20
N LEU A 536 -26.64 6.36 -14.28
CA LEU A 536 -27.30 6.40 -15.58
C LEU A 536 -28.70 5.78 -15.52
N ASN A 537 -28.83 4.61 -14.89
CA ASN A 537 -30.09 3.89 -14.80
C ASN A 537 -31.14 4.67 -14.02
N SER A 538 -30.76 5.29 -12.89
CA SER A 538 -31.62 6.16 -12.09
C SER A 538 -32.13 7.35 -12.90
N GLN A 539 -31.24 8.02 -13.64
CA GLN A 539 -31.63 9.14 -14.51
C GLN A 539 -32.54 8.70 -15.67
N VAL A 540 -32.35 7.49 -16.20
CA VAL A 540 -33.25 6.92 -17.21
C VAL A 540 -34.62 6.61 -16.60
N ASP A 541 -34.70 6.04 -15.39
CA ASP A 541 -35.98 5.77 -14.72
C ASP A 541 -36.78 7.05 -14.48
N GLU A 542 -36.12 8.13 -14.02
CA GLU A 542 -36.77 9.43 -13.84
C GLU A 542 -37.35 9.97 -15.17
N ALA A 543 -36.59 9.82 -16.26
CA ALA A 543 -37.05 10.19 -17.59
C ALA A 543 -38.23 9.33 -18.07
N VAL A 544 -38.21 8.02 -17.79
CA VAL A 544 -39.31 7.10 -18.12
C VAL A 544 -40.57 7.42 -17.33
N LEU A 545 -40.46 7.77 -16.04
CA LEU A 545 -41.61 8.22 -15.23
C LEU A 545 -42.25 9.49 -15.81
N THR A 546 -41.43 10.42 -16.30
CA THR A 546 -41.91 11.63 -16.99
C THR A 546 -42.60 11.29 -18.31
N TRP A 547 -42.00 10.37 -19.07
CA TRP A 547 -42.59 9.85 -20.31
C TRP A 547 -43.94 9.18 -20.07
N ASP A 548 -44.07 8.34 -19.03
CA ASP A 548 -45.31 7.66 -18.68
C ASP A 548 -46.43 8.66 -18.35
N LYS A 549 -46.13 9.74 -17.63
CA LYS A 549 -47.09 10.83 -17.38
C LYS A 549 -47.61 11.44 -18.68
N PHE A 550 -46.72 11.74 -19.63
CA PHE A 550 -47.12 12.31 -20.92
C PHE A 550 -47.86 11.30 -21.81
N ASN A 551 -47.48 10.03 -21.77
CA ASN A 551 -48.16 8.98 -22.49
C ASN A 551 -49.58 8.74 -21.94
N ASN A 552 -49.76 8.74 -20.62
CA ASN A 552 -51.08 8.66 -19.99
C ASN A 552 -51.94 9.88 -20.32
N TYR A 553 -51.34 11.08 -20.30
CA TYR A 553 -52.02 12.31 -20.73
C TYR A 553 -52.49 12.22 -22.19
N TRP A 554 -51.66 11.70 -23.10
CA TRP A 554 -52.04 11.47 -24.50
C TRP A 554 -53.28 10.59 -24.63
N HIS A 555 -53.29 9.45 -23.93
CA HIS A 555 -54.37 8.46 -24.05
C HIS A 555 -55.74 9.08 -23.74
N GLY A 556 -55.81 9.91 -22.69
CA GLY A 556 -57.02 10.64 -22.27
C GLY A 556 -57.28 11.97 -22.98
N TYR A 557 -56.44 12.40 -23.94
CA TYR A 557 -56.61 13.69 -24.59
C TYR A 557 -57.70 13.65 -25.69
N PRO A 558 -58.70 14.55 -25.67
CA PRO A 558 -59.82 14.50 -26.61
C PRO A 558 -59.51 15.03 -28.02
N TYR A 559 -58.50 15.90 -28.19
CA TYR A 559 -58.24 16.62 -29.45
C TYR A 559 -56.97 16.13 -30.17
N LYS A 560 -56.76 14.81 -30.26
CA LYS A 560 -55.52 14.19 -30.78
C LYS A 560 -55.14 14.60 -32.20
N SER A 561 -56.12 14.87 -33.07
CA SER A 561 -55.91 15.22 -34.48
C SER A 561 -55.03 16.45 -34.70
N PHE A 562 -55.03 17.41 -33.76
CA PHE A 562 -54.21 18.62 -33.84
C PHE A 562 -52.72 18.38 -33.54
N PHE A 563 -52.37 17.22 -32.97
CA PHE A 563 -51.01 16.93 -32.46
C PHE A 563 -50.45 15.61 -33.02
N GLY A 564 -50.55 15.39 -34.34
CA GLY A 564 -50.07 14.15 -34.98
C GLY A 564 -48.58 13.83 -34.74
N ARG A 565 -47.74 14.84 -34.46
CA ARG A 565 -46.31 14.65 -34.17
C ARG A 565 -46.01 14.22 -32.72
N PHE A 566 -46.94 14.39 -31.79
CA PHE A 566 -46.72 14.17 -30.36
C PHE A 566 -46.42 12.70 -30.05
N GLN A 567 -47.23 11.78 -30.60
CA GLN A 567 -47.04 10.34 -30.42
C GLN A 567 -45.70 9.87 -31.00
N GLY A 568 -45.29 10.41 -32.16
CA GLY A 568 -43.98 10.13 -32.75
C GLY A 568 -42.83 10.59 -31.86
N CYS A 569 -42.96 11.77 -31.24
CA CYS A 569 -41.99 12.30 -30.30
C CYS A 569 -41.86 11.43 -29.04
N LEU A 570 -42.98 11.01 -28.45
CA LEU A 570 -42.98 10.10 -27.30
C LEU A 570 -42.34 8.74 -27.64
N LEU A 571 -42.69 8.13 -28.77
CA LEU A 571 -42.09 6.85 -29.19
C LEU A 571 -40.59 6.97 -29.44
N ALA A 572 -40.14 8.05 -30.08
CA ALA A 572 -38.72 8.32 -30.31
C ALA A 572 -37.96 8.51 -28.98
N GLY A 573 -38.53 9.26 -28.04
CA GLY A 573 -37.96 9.48 -26.70
C GLY A 573 -37.78 8.16 -25.93
N LYS A 574 -38.85 7.35 -25.82
CA LYS A 574 -38.79 6.04 -25.15
C LYS A 574 -37.77 5.11 -25.79
N ARG A 575 -37.77 5.03 -27.12
CA ARG A 575 -36.81 4.19 -27.85
C ARG A 575 -35.37 4.57 -27.51
N LYS A 576 -35.04 5.87 -27.50
CA LYS A 576 -33.69 6.35 -27.19
C LYS A 576 -33.28 6.09 -25.74
N LEU A 577 -34.21 6.16 -24.79
CA LEU A 577 -33.95 5.79 -23.39
C LEU A 577 -33.69 4.29 -23.20
N VAL A 578 -34.42 3.43 -23.92
CA VAL A 578 -34.18 1.97 -23.91
C VAL A 578 -32.83 1.64 -24.55
N GLU A 579 -32.52 2.24 -25.70
CA GLU A 579 -31.21 2.10 -26.35
C GLU A 579 -30.07 2.57 -25.44
N ALA A 580 -30.26 3.63 -24.65
CA ALA A 580 -29.26 4.09 -23.70
C ALA A 580 -28.90 3.01 -22.68
N ARG A 581 -29.90 2.27 -22.15
CA ARG A 581 -29.66 1.15 -21.22
C ARG A 581 -28.97 -0.03 -21.89
N SER A 582 -29.39 -0.40 -23.10
CA SER A 582 -28.81 -1.57 -23.77
C SER A 582 -27.33 -1.39 -24.08
N VAL A 583 -26.90 -0.16 -24.40
CA VAL A 583 -25.50 0.14 -24.75
C VAL A 583 -24.64 0.50 -23.53
N ALA A 584 -25.24 0.81 -22.38
CA ALA A 584 -24.53 1.27 -21.18
C ALA A 584 -23.45 0.29 -20.69
N GLY A 585 -23.69 -1.02 -20.81
CA GLY A 585 -22.71 -2.05 -20.44
C GLY A 585 -21.44 -2.02 -21.30
N GLU A 586 -21.56 -1.65 -22.58
CA GLU A 586 -20.48 -1.68 -23.56
C GLU A 586 -19.80 -0.32 -23.73
N ASN A 587 -20.56 0.78 -23.72
CA ASN A 587 -20.04 2.13 -23.92
C ASN A 587 -20.91 3.18 -23.21
N LEU A 588 -20.38 3.74 -22.12
CA LEU A 588 -21.08 4.76 -21.34
C LEU A 588 -21.23 6.08 -22.10
N GLY A 589 -20.24 6.48 -22.90
CA GLY A 589 -20.28 7.71 -23.67
C GLY A 589 -21.42 7.73 -24.69
N GLU A 590 -21.61 6.62 -25.41
CA GLU A 590 -22.72 6.45 -26.34
C GLU A 590 -24.06 6.36 -25.58
N ALA A 591 -24.12 5.64 -24.46
CA ALA A 591 -25.30 5.60 -23.61
C ALA A 591 -25.73 7.00 -23.12
N ARG A 592 -24.77 7.83 -22.67
CA ARG A 592 -24.99 9.23 -22.27
C ARG A 592 -25.53 10.07 -23.44
N LYS A 593 -25.00 9.90 -24.66
CA LYS A 593 -25.52 10.57 -25.88
C LYS A 593 -26.96 10.15 -26.19
N ARG A 594 -27.26 8.85 -26.16
CA ARG A 594 -28.62 8.31 -26.41
C ARG A 594 -29.62 8.81 -25.37
N LYS A 595 -29.23 8.83 -24.09
CA LYS A 595 -30.03 9.40 -23.01
C LYS A 595 -30.31 10.88 -23.25
N LYS A 596 -29.30 11.69 -23.59
CA LYS A 596 -29.46 13.12 -23.88
C LYS A 596 -30.43 13.36 -25.04
N LEU A 597 -30.36 12.55 -26.10
CA LEU A 597 -31.33 12.59 -27.20
C LEU A 597 -32.74 12.22 -26.74
N GLY A 598 -32.89 11.15 -25.93
CA GLY A 598 -34.18 10.76 -25.34
C GLY A 598 -34.82 11.87 -24.50
N LEU A 599 -34.02 12.53 -23.64
CA LEU A 599 -34.44 13.68 -22.85
C LEU A 599 -34.89 14.85 -23.74
N SER A 600 -34.16 15.16 -24.82
CA SER A 600 -34.56 16.24 -25.73
C SER A 600 -35.93 16.02 -26.40
N TYR A 601 -36.29 14.76 -26.69
CA TYR A 601 -37.64 14.42 -27.16
C TYR A 601 -38.69 14.58 -26.05
N ILE A 602 -38.38 14.20 -24.81
CA ILE A 602 -39.28 14.41 -23.67
C ILE A 602 -39.51 15.90 -23.40
N ASP A 603 -38.47 16.72 -23.49
CA ASP A 603 -38.59 18.18 -23.32
C ASP A 603 -39.42 18.81 -24.45
N THR A 604 -39.24 18.33 -25.69
CA THR A 604 -40.09 18.72 -26.82
C THR A 604 -41.55 18.32 -26.57
N ALA A 605 -41.79 17.12 -26.06
CA ALA A 605 -43.12 16.65 -25.69
C ALA A 605 -43.72 17.51 -24.55
N ARG A 606 -42.92 17.90 -23.55
CA ARG A 606 -43.36 18.81 -22.48
C ARG A 606 -43.90 20.12 -23.04
N SER A 607 -43.13 20.76 -23.94
CA SER A 607 -43.58 21.97 -24.62
C SER A 607 -44.89 21.75 -25.37
N MET A 608 -45.06 20.61 -26.05
CA MET A 608 -46.32 20.29 -26.72
C MET A 608 -47.48 20.10 -25.74
N VAL A 609 -47.25 19.44 -24.59
CA VAL A 609 -48.27 19.27 -23.54
C VAL A 609 -48.76 20.62 -23.03
N ASP A 610 -47.87 21.60 -22.84
CA ASP A 610 -48.25 22.95 -22.41
C ASP A 610 -49.19 23.62 -23.42
N HIS A 611 -48.90 23.47 -24.72
CA HIS A 611 -49.78 23.95 -25.79
C HIS A 611 -51.11 23.18 -25.84
N MET A 612 -51.07 21.86 -25.66
CA MET A 612 -52.26 21.00 -25.61
C MET A 612 -53.19 21.37 -24.47
N GLN A 613 -52.64 21.71 -23.30
CA GLN A 613 -53.41 22.16 -22.13
C GLN A 613 -54.09 23.50 -22.41
N LYS A 614 -53.36 24.48 -22.94
CA LYS A 614 -53.94 25.78 -23.33
C LYS A 614 -55.07 25.60 -24.36
N LEU A 615 -54.82 24.80 -25.39
CA LEU A 615 -55.80 24.51 -26.44
C LEU A 615 -57.03 23.78 -25.89
N LYS A 616 -56.82 22.82 -24.97
CA LYS A 616 -57.91 22.11 -24.29
C LYS A 616 -58.79 23.08 -23.49
N VAL A 617 -58.20 23.99 -22.72
CA VAL A 617 -58.95 25.01 -21.98
C VAL A 617 -59.79 25.87 -22.93
N VAL A 618 -59.23 26.30 -24.07
CA VAL A 618 -59.96 27.09 -25.07
C VAL A 618 -61.13 26.30 -25.66
N PHE A 619 -60.91 25.06 -26.13
CA PHE A 619 -61.96 24.26 -26.74
C PHE A 619 -63.01 23.78 -25.73
N ASP A 620 -62.63 23.43 -24.51
CA ASP A 620 -63.58 23.05 -23.46
C ASP A 620 -64.42 24.26 -23.06
N THR A 621 -63.83 25.46 -22.98
CA THR A 621 -64.57 26.72 -22.77
C THR A 621 -65.52 27.00 -23.93
N LEU A 622 -65.08 26.84 -25.18
CA LEU A 622 -65.91 27.04 -26.36
C LEU A 622 -67.06 26.01 -26.43
N LYS A 623 -66.81 24.76 -26.02
CA LYS A 623 -67.82 23.70 -25.93
C LYS A 623 -68.85 23.99 -24.84
N ILE A 624 -68.42 24.49 -23.69
CA ILE A 624 -69.32 24.95 -22.62
C ILE A 624 -70.14 26.13 -23.13
N PHE A 625 -69.51 27.12 -23.75
CA PHE A 625 -70.18 28.27 -24.35
C PHE A 625 -71.22 27.84 -25.37
N GLY A 626 -70.88 26.98 -26.34
CA GLY A 626 -71.83 26.47 -27.32
C GLY A 626 -73.01 25.72 -26.69
N LYS A 627 -72.77 24.85 -25.69
CA LYS A 627 -73.86 24.19 -24.96
C LYS A 627 -74.75 25.17 -24.21
N LYS A 628 -74.17 26.24 -23.63
CA LYS A 628 -74.91 27.28 -22.92
C LYS A 628 -75.65 28.20 -23.88
N LEU A 629 -75.09 28.47 -25.05
CA LEU A 629 -75.70 29.24 -26.13
C LEU A 629 -76.96 28.55 -26.63
N ILE A 630 -76.87 27.27 -27.00
CA ILE A 630 -78.04 26.49 -27.44
C ILE A 630 -79.13 26.48 -26.36
N LYS A 631 -78.75 26.32 -25.08
CA LYS A 631 -79.71 26.39 -23.96
C LYS A 631 -80.32 27.78 -23.81
N ALA A 632 -79.53 28.84 -23.93
CA ALA A 632 -80.00 30.22 -23.81
C ALA A 632 -80.95 30.56 -24.96
N GLU A 633 -80.62 30.20 -26.20
CA GLU A 633 -81.48 30.37 -27.38
C GLU A 633 -82.80 29.62 -27.22
N LEU A 634 -82.77 28.35 -26.79
CA LEU A 634 -83.98 27.55 -26.53
C LEU A 634 -84.86 28.16 -25.43
N ILE A 635 -84.27 28.58 -24.31
CA ILE A 635 -85.00 29.20 -23.20
C ILE A 635 -85.61 30.53 -23.66
N LEU A 636 -84.82 31.39 -24.31
CA LEU A 636 -85.25 32.71 -24.72
C LEU A 636 -86.35 32.62 -25.79
N THR A 637 -86.21 31.71 -26.74
CA THR A 637 -87.25 31.42 -27.74
C THR A 637 -88.51 30.88 -27.07
N GLY A 638 -88.39 29.95 -26.11
CA GLY A 638 -89.52 29.41 -25.35
C GLY A 638 -90.24 30.47 -24.50
N VAL A 639 -89.49 31.34 -23.83
CA VAL A 639 -90.04 32.47 -23.04
C VAL A 639 -90.76 33.45 -23.95
N MET A 640 -90.18 33.81 -25.09
CA MET A 640 -90.82 34.71 -26.06
C MET A 640 -92.09 34.07 -26.66
N LEU A 641 -92.09 32.77 -26.93
CA LEU A 641 -93.27 32.01 -27.36
C LEU A 641 -94.39 31.97 -26.31
N LEU A 642 -94.08 32.16 -25.02
CA LEU A 642 -95.10 32.26 -23.96
C LEU A 642 -95.53 33.71 -23.72
N ILE A 643 -94.59 34.66 -23.78
CA ILE A 643 -94.85 36.09 -23.57
C ILE A 643 -95.72 36.66 -24.70
N PHE A 644 -95.46 36.31 -25.96
CA PHE A 644 -96.25 36.86 -27.07
C PHE A 644 -97.75 36.50 -26.96
N PRO A 645 -98.15 35.22 -26.76
CA PRO A 645 -99.55 34.87 -26.49
C PRO A 645 -100.10 35.50 -25.20
N LEU A 646 -99.31 35.56 -24.13
CA LEU A 646 -99.73 36.17 -22.87
C LEU A 646 -100.09 37.65 -23.05
N ILE A 647 -99.26 38.41 -23.78
CA ILE A 647 -99.52 39.82 -24.11
C ILE A 647 -100.71 39.97 -25.06
N THR A 648 -100.81 39.11 -26.07
CA THR A 648 -101.85 39.26 -27.11
C THR A 648 -103.22 38.70 -26.73
N VAL A 649 -103.29 37.75 -25.79
CA VAL A 649 -104.53 37.06 -25.42
C VAL A 649 -104.94 37.32 -23.98
N LEU A 650 -104.03 37.10 -23.01
CA LEU A 650 -104.41 37.09 -21.60
C LEU A 650 -104.39 38.49 -20.95
N LEU A 651 -103.46 39.34 -21.37
CA LEU A 651 -103.26 40.69 -20.84
C LEU A 651 -103.74 41.80 -21.80
N ALA A 652 -104.45 41.42 -22.86
CA ALA A 652 -104.88 42.34 -23.92
C ALA A 652 -105.72 43.52 -23.38
N ASP A 653 -106.57 43.27 -22.38
CA ASP A 653 -107.46 44.27 -21.78
C ASP A 653 -106.80 45.14 -20.70
N GLN A 654 -105.59 44.77 -20.25
CA GLN A 654 -104.84 45.49 -19.20
C GLN A 654 -103.67 46.30 -19.74
N LEU A 655 -103.24 46.04 -20.97
CA LEU A 655 -102.10 46.69 -21.61
C LEU A 655 -102.56 47.72 -22.66
N SER A 656 -101.73 48.72 -22.93
CA SER A 656 -102.09 49.76 -23.91
C SER A 656 -102.32 49.14 -25.32
N PRO A 657 -103.31 49.62 -26.10
CA PRO A 657 -103.62 49.05 -27.42
C PRO A 657 -102.44 49.01 -28.38
N ARG A 658 -101.51 49.99 -28.27
CA ARG A 658 -100.28 50.04 -29.09
C ARG A 658 -99.33 48.88 -28.82
N LEU A 659 -99.19 48.45 -27.56
CA LEU A 659 -98.33 47.32 -27.19
C LEU A 659 -98.89 45.99 -27.66
N VAL A 660 -100.21 45.81 -27.58
CA VAL A 660 -100.90 44.61 -28.07
C VAL A 660 -100.80 44.52 -29.60
N MET A 661 -100.94 45.64 -30.31
CA MET A 661 -100.78 45.71 -31.78
C MET A 661 -99.34 45.38 -32.21
N LEU A 662 -98.34 45.93 -31.53
CA LEU A 662 -96.93 45.64 -31.82
C LEU A 662 -96.58 44.18 -31.53
N ALA A 663 -97.09 43.63 -30.44
CA ALA A 663 -96.90 42.23 -30.06
C ALA A 663 -97.72 41.24 -30.88
N SER A 664 -98.66 41.68 -31.72
CA SER A 664 -99.40 40.83 -32.67
C SER A 664 -98.83 40.88 -34.09
N ASP A 665 -97.98 41.88 -34.41
CA ASP A 665 -97.26 41.96 -35.67
C ASP A 665 -96.22 40.84 -35.83
N SER A 666 -96.38 40.08 -36.91
CA SER A 666 -95.49 38.97 -37.27
C SER A 666 -94.06 39.41 -37.58
N VAL A 667 -93.87 40.62 -38.13
CA VAL A 667 -92.55 41.17 -38.46
C VAL A 667 -91.81 41.54 -37.18
N PHE A 668 -92.47 42.30 -36.30
CA PHE A 668 -91.91 42.67 -35.00
C PHE A 668 -91.56 41.46 -34.12
N LYS A 669 -92.39 40.40 -34.10
CA LYS A 669 -92.07 39.13 -33.40
C LYS A 669 -90.78 38.49 -33.92
N ARG A 670 -90.61 38.46 -35.25
CA ARG A 670 -89.45 37.87 -35.91
C ARG A 670 -88.19 38.68 -35.65
N GLU A 671 -88.27 40.00 -35.70
CA GLU A 671 -87.14 40.88 -35.38
C GLU A 671 -86.76 40.80 -33.89
N CYS A 672 -87.73 40.78 -32.98
CA CYS A 672 -87.46 40.57 -31.55
C CYS A 672 -86.80 39.22 -31.27
N LEU A 673 -87.28 38.14 -31.88
CA LEU A 673 -86.65 36.81 -31.75
C LEU A 673 -85.23 36.80 -32.35
N PHE A 674 -85.02 37.50 -33.46
CA PHE A 674 -83.71 37.62 -34.10
C PHE A 674 -82.73 38.38 -33.21
N VAL A 675 -83.11 39.54 -32.67
CA VAL A 675 -82.29 40.34 -31.75
C VAL A 675 -82.02 39.57 -30.45
N ALA A 676 -83.03 38.90 -29.91
CA ALA A 676 -82.93 38.08 -28.72
C ALA A 676 -81.92 36.93 -28.91
N ASN A 677 -82.00 36.18 -30.01
CA ASN A 677 -81.09 35.06 -30.27
C ASN A 677 -79.71 35.50 -30.77
N LEU A 678 -79.58 36.63 -31.47
CA LEU A 678 -78.31 37.10 -32.01
C LEU A 678 -77.46 37.86 -30.99
N LEU A 679 -78.07 38.62 -30.08
CA LEU A 679 -77.34 39.50 -29.14
C LEU A 679 -77.50 39.05 -27.69
N VAL A 680 -78.73 38.76 -27.27
CA VAL A 680 -79.02 38.50 -25.85
C VAL A 680 -78.60 37.08 -25.45
N ALA A 681 -78.90 36.07 -26.26
CA ALA A 681 -78.53 34.69 -25.97
C ALA A 681 -77.00 34.47 -25.91
N PRO A 682 -76.17 35.01 -26.83
CA PRO A 682 -74.71 34.95 -26.72
C PRO A 682 -74.16 35.68 -25.49
N PHE A 683 -74.72 36.83 -25.12
CA PHE A 683 -74.30 37.56 -23.93
C PHE A 683 -74.55 36.74 -22.65
N PHE A 684 -75.75 36.17 -22.50
CA PHE A 684 -76.07 35.29 -21.37
C PHE A 684 -75.23 34.01 -21.38
N ALA A 685 -75.02 33.40 -22.54
CA ALA A 685 -74.17 32.22 -22.67
C ALA A 685 -72.71 32.53 -22.29
N PHE A 686 -72.20 33.70 -22.64
CA PHE A 686 -70.85 34.15 -22.31
C PHE A 686 -70.71 34.39 -20.81
N ALA A 687 -71.63 35.16 -20.20
CA ALA A 687 -71.65 35.40 -18.77
C ALA A 687 -71.79 34.10 -17.95
N ALA A 688 -72.65 33.18 -18.39
CA ALA A 688 -72.83 31.88 -17.76
C ALA A 688 -71.61 30.97 -17.93
N THR A 689 -70.86 31.10 -19.03
CA THR A 689 -69.62 30.36 -19.27
C THR A 689 -68.50 30.89 -18.40
N LEU A 690 -68.31 32.21 -18.31
CA LEU A 690 -67.33 32.80 -17.40
C LEU A 690 -67.54 32.37 -15.95
N ARG A 691 -68.81 32.34 -15.49
CA ARG A 691 -69.16 31.87 -14.14
C ARG A 691 -68.94 30.36 -13.94
N ALA A 692 -69.04 29.56 -15.01
CA ALA A 692 -68.80 28.13 -14.96
C ALA A 692 -67.31 27.77 -15.01
N VAL A 693 -66.50 28.62 -15.64
CA VAL A 693 -65.03 28.46 -15.72
C VAL A 693 -64.32 29.06 -14.50
N SER A 694 -64.94 30.00 -13.79
CA SER A 694 -64.42 30.59 -12.55
C SER A 694 -64.67 29.75 -11.28
N LYS A 695 -65.37 28.61 -11.41
CA LYS A 695 -65.57 27.61 -10.36
C LYS A 695 -64.71 26.40 -10.68
#